data_AF-Q3JBR3-F1
#
_entry.id   AF-Q3JBR3-F1
#
_cell.length_a   1.000
_cell.length_b   1.000
_cell.length_c   1.000
_cell.angle_alpha   90.00
_cell.angle_beta   90.00
_cell.angle_gamma   90.00
#
_symmetry.space_group_name_H-M   'P 1'
#
loop_
_entity.id
_entity.type
_entity.pdbx_description
1 polymer ?
#
loop_
_entity_poly.entity_id
_entity_poly.type
_entity_poly.pdbx_seq_one_letter_code
_entity_poly.pdbx_strand_id
1 'polypeptide(L)'
;MTDSSSVVFLLGVPRSGTTLLSWLLNQHRSIYCPPEPWLLLGLESLGQVPADHVADPPLLSSAVAEFLGARRLQSLKRAALSIYQHALEEAGKSVFIDKTPRNYHALDFVQEFLPEGKIIFLVRNPLDVAASFKTSWSVELPKIISNQEDTPFIFDYILGFNRLLDFEENYPVLRVRYEDLVVDPDEQMVRIFKYLKLPPQAINKDLDIQKTSYARSSLGDKRILATPSIHTRSIDAYKGVFKKGEIQTLLNSLGEKSFFKLGYAQQYADACAEFEIMPCHEISSRLLKTAEGYVQRRQRRCSDLQSRGIFEQKIEYLSQQIECLKQQNEIAQKRNQDISNELKSAQRQNSTLNKQLILSRTEKEEFKKQFHSLQNMGLKARLHGDLGYIKKRLKQKIKDGLWHVVQGPPAPPLPRITIVTPVLNGAQFIEATLRSVLVQEYPALEFIIVDGGSTDDTLSIIDSVQNSSDFKDRISCVISEPDGGMYDAIAKGFSRATGEILGYLNADDLLEGGALAAVGSYFSRHPKVAVIYHEDTVLVNGWKYPNVRQPKGINTVDLLNKHILFQDGVFFRREAYQTIGGLRRDLKLAGDYDLWLRLSARFKFIRRSGHVSCFRIRRGQFSENMEAYNEEMERARHDFLSQASRLQILRWEIQKKYLFFSKSIEKISRRHRLFFPLDFSNLPPPPVSLSGTEYGQALSPIDGKLAERFLFSTPDTRFGDKMINYIYLDTRHLIAITYPPIQPAELDRLYKRHYSAPPSSINNPESPSPYRQFEGKRPWEKLLLRLPVERWLSYFFSKDLWLDNTLNELSNTLQSSQINIHSPLRVLDTGCFEGHLLDGIAARKSWRGYGLEPNIQAVEIARGKGHCVWQGRAEDAVEIIPYSYQFDVIFMGQSIEHTDDPVRVLRRLRLLLAPGGVLVVSTPNLDSRQITWFGPTWAHWHAPYHRYIFSRKGLFALARQTGLHPVCFKTFSHCYWTAMSLMQNFIGLGGSVSHTVDFDHPLRLRAQRINFWQQFFWNRIGKGDYCFFVMRDEESG
;
A
#
# COMPACT_ATOMS: atom_id res chain seq x y z
N MET A 1 -3.15 -41.73 -5.33
CA MET A 1 -2.37 -40.64 -4.71
C MET A 1 -0.99 -41.20 -4.44
N THR A 2 0.06 -40.55 -4.95
CA THR A 2 1.46 -41.00 -4.77
C THR A 2 1.87 -40.90 -3.30
N ASP A 3 2.57 -41.93 -2.81
CA ASP A 3 3.01 -42.02 -1.43
C ASP A 3 4.31 -41.21 -1.22
N SER A 4 4.22 -40.17 -0.38
CA SER A 4 5.35 -39.35 0.07
C SER A 4 6.49 -40.15 0.71
N SER A 5 6.21 -41.37 1.18
CA SER A 5 7.22 -42.23 1.82
C SER A 5 8.33 -42.71 0.88
N SER A 6 8.13 -42.58 -0.44
CA SER A 6 9.07 -43.01 -1.49
C SER A 6 10.22 -42.02 -1.74
N VAL A 7 10.16 -40.80 -1.20
CA VAL A 7 11.18 -39.75 -1.41
C VAL A 7 11.91 -39.46 -0.09
N VAL A 8 13.23 -39.37 -0.17
CA VAL A 8 14.12 -39.18 0.98
C VAL A 8 15.10 -38.05 0.66
N PHE A 9 15.31 -37.12 1.61
CA PHE A 9 16.29 -36.05 1.43
C PHE A 9 17.62 -36.39 2.09
N LEU A 10 18.71 -36.28 1.33
CA LEU A 10 20.07 -36.36 1.84
C LEU A 10 20.64 -34.94 1.99
N LEU A 11 20.66 -34.45 3.24
CA LEU A 11 21.09 -33.11 3.62
C LEU A 11 22.55 -33.08 4.06
N GLY A 12 23.22 -31.98 3.77
CA GLY A 12 24.58 -31.67 4.19
C GLY A 12 25.09 -30.41 3.49
N VAL A 13 26.09 -29.74 4.08
CA VAL A 13 26.75 -28.60 3.42
C VAL A 13 27.59 -29.07 2.23
N PRO A 14 27.87 -28.23 1.21
CA PRO A 14 28.83 -28.57 0.17
C PRO A 14 30.15 -29.07 0.75
N ARG A 15 30.75 -30.08 0.10
CA ARG A 15 32.00 -30.74 0.53
C ARG A 15 31.94 -31.55 1.84
N SER A 16 30.76 -31.76 2.42
CA SER A 16 30.56 -32.67 3.58
C SER A 16 30.71 -34.17 3.25
N GLY A 17 30.70 -34.54 1.97
CA GLY A 17 30.81 -35.95 1.53
C GLY A 17 29.48 -36.57 1.08
N THR A 18 28.40 -35.78 0.96
CA THR A 18 27.08 -36.26 0.52
C THR A 18 27.08 -36.92 -0.85
N THR A 19 28.03 -36.56 -1.74
CA THR A 19 28.20 -37.24 -3.04
C THR A 19 28.65 -38.69 -2.89
N LEU A 20 29.58 -38.97 -1.96
CA LEU A 20 30.04 -40.34 -1.70
C LEU A 20 28.89 -41.18 -1.15
N LEU A 21 28.16 -40.65 -0.16
CA LEU A 21 27.02 -41.36 0.42
C LEU A 21 25.91 -41.63 -0.60
N SER A 22 25.57 -40.63 -1.43
CA SER A 22 24.60 -40.79 -2.51
C SER A 22 24.98 -41.95 -3.46
N TRP A 23 26.27 -42.07 -3.78
CA TRP A 23 26.76 -43.15 -4.64
C TRP A 23 26.66 -44.53 -3.96
N LEU A 24 27.03 -44.64 -2.69
CA LEU A 24 26.90 -45.89 -1.92
C LEU A 24 25.43 -46.34 -1.83
N LEU A 25 24.51 -45.39 -1.61
CA LEU A 25 23.07 -45.66 -1.58
C LEU A 25 22.53 -46.12 -2.95
N ASN A 26 23.03 -45.56 -4.05
CA ASN A 26 22.57 -45.89 -5.40
C ASN A 26 22.86 -47.35 -5.82
N GLN A 27 23.78 -48.04 -5.14
CA GLN A 27 24.05 -49.45 -5.38
C GLN A 27 22.89 -50.36 -4.93
N HIS A 28 22.03 -49.90 -4.02
CA HIS A 28 20.94 -50.70 -3.51
C HIS A 28 19.89 -50.96 -4.60
N ARG A 29 19.40 -52.20 -4.69
CA ARG A 29 18.46 -52.63 -5.74
C ARG A 29 17.15 -51.82 -5.78
N SER A 30 16.76 -51.21 -4.66
CA SER A 30 15.53 -50.42 -4.53
C SER A 30 15.74 -48.90 -4.50
N ILE A 31 16.98 -48.41 -4.43
CA ILE A 31 17.26 -46.98 -4.29
C ILE A 31 17.70 -46.40 -5.63
N TYR A 32 17.20 -45.20 -5.94
CA TYR A 32 17.66 -44.36 -7.02
C TYR A 32 18.20 -43.03 -6.46
N CYS A 33 19.48 -42.75 -6.71
CA CYS A 33 20.13 -41.48 -6.37
C CYS A 33 20.69 -40.83 -7.65
N PRO A 34 19.94 -39.95 -8.31
CA PRO A 34 20.46 -39.26 -9.49
C PRO A 34 21.57 -38.24 -9.12
N PRO A 35 22.45 -37.88 -10.07
CA PRO A 35 23.47 -36.87 -9.86
C PRO A 35 22.86 -35.48 -9.67
N GLU A 36 22.75 -35.03 -8.42
CA GLU A 36 22.29 -33.69 -8.02
C GLU A 36 21.07 -33.20 -8.81
N PRO A 37 19.85 -33.67 -8.51
CA PRO A 37 18.69 -33.40 -9.34
C PRO A 37 18.29 -31.92 -9.43
N TRP A 38 18.65 -31.07 -8.45
CA TRP A 38 18.33 -29.62 -8.41
C TRP A 38 16.83 -29.27 -8.51
N LEU A 39 15.95 -30.29 -8.54
CA LEU A 39 14.53 -30.14 -8.80
C LEU A 39 13.84 -29.37 -7.68
N LEU A 40 14.13 -29.68 -6.42
CA LEU A 40 13.46 -29.05 -5.29
C LEU A 40 13.73 -27.54 -5.19
N LEU A 41 14.99 -27.12 -5.38
CA LEU A 41 15.34 -25.69 -5.38
C LEU A 41 14.73 -24.97 -6.59
N GLY A 42 14.66 -25.65 -7.75
CA GLY A 42 13.95 -25.14 -8.92
C GLY A 42 12.46 -24.95 -8.66
N LEU A 43 11.81 -25.92 -8.01
CA LEU A 43 10.39 -25.88 -7.67
C LEU A 43 10.06 -24.85 -6.57
N GLU A 44 10.94 -24.68 -5.58
CA GLU A 44 10.82 -23.61 -4.56
C GLU A 44 10.83 -22.23 -5.23
N SER A 45 11.68 -22.07 -6.26
CA SER A 45 11.71 -20.88 -7.12
C SER A 45 10.55 -20.80 -8.12
N LEU A 46 9.81 -21.89 -8.36
CA LEU A 46 8.75 -21.95 -9.36
C LEU A 46 7.49 -21.26 -8.82
N GLY A 47 7.06 -20.22 -9.51
CA GLY A 47 6.13 -19.24 -8.96
C GLY A 47 6.81 -18.15 -8.11
N GLN A 48 8.13 -18.00 -8.24
CA GLN A 48 8.82 -16.75 -7.98
C GLN A 48 9.24 -16.19 -9.33
N VAL A 49 9.10 -14.88 -9.50
CA VAL A 49 9.43 -14.24 -10.77
C VAL A 49 10.72 -13.44 -10.58
N PRO A 50 11.81 -13.80 -11.28
CA PRO A 50 13.00 -12.97 -11.32
C PRO A 50 12.59 -11.61 -11.90
N ALA A 51 13.09 -10.47 -11.43
CA ALA A 51 12.71 -9.21 -12.07
C ALA A 51 13.73 -8.55 -12.96
N ASP A 52 14.77 -9.30 -13.28
CA ASP A 52 15.46 -9.18 -14.55
C ASP A 52 14.83 -10.10 -15.61
N HIS A 53 13.69 -10.74 -15.33
CA HIS A 53 12.96 -11.48 -16.37
C HIS A 53 12.58 -10.53 -17.51
N VAL A 54 12.80 -10.98 -18.75
CA VAL A 54 12.61 -10.19 -19.98
C VAL A 54 11.15 -9.79 -20.28
N ALA A 55 10.19 -10.33 -19.52
CA ALA A 55 8.77 -10.00 -19.56
C ALA A 55 8.34 -9.32 -18.25
N ASP A 56 7.21 -8.59 -18.19
CA ASP A 56 6.80 -7.76 -17.02
C ASP A 56 6.78 -8.58 -15.70
N PRO A 57 7.78 -8.39 -14.81
CA PRO A 57 7.91 -9.25 -13.64
C PRO A 57 6.80 -9.07 -12.59
N PRO A 58 6.29 -7.85 -12.32
CA PRO A 58 5.06 -7.66 -11.56
C PRO A 58 3.82 -8.34 -12.15
N LEU A 59 3.65 -8.36 -13.48
CA LEU A 59 2.54 -9.05 -14.14
C LEU A 59 2.66 -10.56 -13.98
N LEU A 60 3.82 -11.13 -14.30
CA LEU A 60 4.12 -12.54 -14.08
C LEU A 60 3.94 -12.93 -12.60
N SER A 61 4.33 -12.07 -11.66
CA SER A 61 4.16 -12.34 -10.22
C SER A 61 2.70 -12.37 -9.82
N SER A 62 1.89 -11.49 -10.41
CA SER A 62 0.45 -11.43 -10.17
C SER A 62 -0.25 -12.63 -10.80
N ALA A 63 0.13 -13.03 -12.02
CA ALA A 63 -0.38 -14.22 -12.69
C ALA A 63 -0.06 -15.49 -11.89
N VAL A 64 1.19 -15.63 -11.44
CA VAL A 64 1.60 -16.69 -10.53
C VAL A 64 0.79 -16.69 -9.23
N ALA A 65 0.56 -15.53 -8.62
CA ALA A 65 -0.23 -15.42 -7.40
C ALA A 65 -1.72 -15.69 -7.62
N GLU A 66 -2.28 -15.37 -8.79
CA GLU A 66 -3.67 -15.60 -9.15
C GLU A 66 -3.94 -17.07 -9.49
N PHE A 67 -3.09 -17.69 -10.31
CA PHE A 67 -3.25 -19.09 -10.75
C PHE A 67 -2.79 -20.11 -9.72
N LEU A 68 -1.69 -19.84 -9.00
CA LEU A 68 -1.17 -20.77 -7.99
C LEU A 68 -1.66 -20.40 -6.59
N GLY A 69 -1.68 -19.12 -6.23
CA GLY A 69 -2.32 -18.58 -5.01
C GLY A 69 -2.11 -19.39 -3.73
N ALA A 70 -3.18 -19.56 -2.96
CA ALA A 70 -3.17 -20.36 -1.72
C ALA A 70 -2.96 -21.87 -1.95
N ARG A 71 -3.09 -22.35 -3.20
CA ARG A 71 -2.93 -23.76 -3.57
C ARG A 71 -1.54 -24.07 -4.14
N ARG A 72 -0.65 -23.07 -4.26
CA ARG A 72 0.67 -23.17 -4.91
C ARG A 72 1.47 -24.37 -4.41
N LEU A 73 1.63 -24.45 -3.09
CA LEU A 73 2.38 -25.53 -2.44
C LEU A 73 1.80 -26.91 -2.76
N GLN A 74 0.48 -27.06 -2.71
CA GLN A 74 -0.19 -28.33 -2.98
C GLN A 74 -0.02 -28.76 -4.45
N SER A 75 -0.11 -27.81 -5.40
CA SER A 75 0.08 -28.07 -6.83
C SER A 75 1.54 -28.43 -7.15
N LEU A 76 2.50 -27.70 -6.60
CA LEU A 76 3.93 -27.99 -6.76
C LEU A 76 4.29 -29.36 -6.18
N LYS A 77 3.73 -29.69 -5.01
CA LYS A 77 3.92 -31.00 -4.37
C LYS A 77 3.46 -32.15 -5.26
N ARG A 78 2.28 -32.03 -5.89
CA ARG A 78 1.77 -33.05 -6.82
C ARG A 78 2.67 -33.21 -8.05
N ALA A 79 3.10 -32.11 -8.65
CA ALA A 79 3.98 -32.14 -9.82
C ALA A 79 5.32 -32.82 -9.52
N ALA A 80 5.96 -32.44 -8.42
CA ALA A 80 7.24 -32.99 -7.99
C ALA A 80 7.17 -34.49 -7.67
N LEU A 81 6.16 -34.92 -6.91
CA LEU A 81 5.96 -36.34 -6.60
C LEU A 81 5.70 -37.16 -7.85
N SER A 82 5.03 -36.60 -8.86
CA SER A 82 4.85 -37.25 -10.16
C SER A 82 6.19 -37.42 -10.90
N ILE A 83 7.07 -36.43 -10.87
CA ILE A 83 8.39 -36.49 -11.51
C ILE A 83 9.28 -37.54 -10.82
N TYR A 84 9.32 -37.55 -9.48
CA TYR A 84 10.08 -38.55 -8.74
C TYR A 84 9.55 -39.97 -8.99
N GLN A 85 8.22 -40.14 -9.00
CA GLN A 85 7.60 -41.43 -9.29
C GLN A 85 7.98 -41.94 -10.69
N HIS A 86 7.93 -41.08 -11.70
CA HIS A 86 8.31 -41.46 -13.05
C HIS A 86 9.79 -41.86 -13.14
N ALA A 87 10.69 -41.11 -12.52
CA ALA A 87 12.11 -41.45 -12.47
C ALA A 87 12.37 -42.78 -11.75
N LEU A 88 11.59 -43.09 -10.72
CA LEU A 88 11.64 -44.39 -10.03
C LEU A 88 11.17 -45.53 -10.93
N GLU A 89 10.08 -45.34 -11.67
CA GLU A 89 9.55 -46.31 -12.62
C GLU A 89 10.55 -46.60 -13.75
N GLU A 90 11.14 -45.56 -14.35
CA GLU A 90 12.18 -45.71 -15.38
C GLU A 90 13.43 -46.43 -14.86
N ALA A 91 13.84 -46.15 -13.62
CA ALA A 91 14.98 -46.79 -12.99
C ALA A 91 14.68 -48.21 -12.46
N GLY A 92 13.40 -48.62 -12.42
CA GLY A 92 12.96 -49.86 -11.77
C GLY A 92 13.25 -49.89 -10.26
N LYS A 93 13.15 -48.73 -9.59
CA LYS A 93 13.48 -48.53 -8.17
C LYS A 93 12.23 -48.08 -7.40
N SER A 94 12.29 -48.10 -6.07
CA SER A 94 11.14 -47.76 -5.21
C SER A 94 11.40 -46.63 -4.20
N VAL A 95 12.66 -46.20 -4.05
CA VAL A 95 13.04 -45.10 -3.14
C VAL A 95 13.92 -44.10 -3.89
N PHE A 96 13.51 -42.84 -3.89
CA PHE A 96 14.24 -41.73 -4.52
C PHE A 96 15.01 -40.96 -3.46
N ILE A 97 16.32 -40.78 -3.65
CA ILE A 97 17.15 -39.92 -2.80
C ILE A 97 17.39 -38.60 -3.52
N ASP A 98 16.81 -37.51 -3.02
CA ASP A 98 17.18 -36.16 -3.44
C ASP A 98 18.39 -35.70 -2.62
N LYS A 99 19.55 -35.76 -3.27
CA LYS A 99 20.77 -35.09 -2.83
C LYS A 99 21.00 -33.89 -3.74
N THR A 100 20.61 -32.70 -3.30
CA THR A 100 20.92 -31.45 -4.00
C THR A 100 21.80 -30.56 -3.10
N PRO A 101 22.95 -30.05 -3.60
CA PRO A 101 23.77 -29.13 -2.85
C PRO A 101 22.96 -27.91 -2.43
N ARG A 102 23.09 -27.50 -1.17
CA ARG A 102 22.40 -26.34 -0.60
C ARG A 102 20.89 -26.49 -0.41
N ASN A 103 20.36 -27.70 -0.30
CA ASN A 103 19.00 -27.93 0.20
C ASN A 103 18.74 -27.25 1.56
N TYR A 104 19.78 -26.90 2.34
CA TYR A 104 19.63 -26.08 3.54
C TYR A 104 19.03 -24.68 3.31
N HIS A 105 18.95 -24.20 2.07
CA HIS A 105 18.23 -22.96 1.74
C HIS A 105 16.70 -23.13 1.73
N ALA A 106 16.22 -24.36 1.56
CA ALA A 106 14.81 -24.68 1.37
C ALA A 106 14.29 -25.69 2.42
N LEU A 107 14.84 -25.67 3.64
CA LEU A 107 14.46 -26.62 4.70
C LEU A 107 12.99 -26.51 5.11
N ASP A 108 12.47 -25.28 5.16
CA ASP A 108 11.06 -25.02 5.44
C ASP A 108 10.17 -25.66 4.35
N PHE A 109 10.61 -25.55 3.08
CA PHE A 109 9.93 -26.19 1.96
C PHE A 109 10.06 -27.72 1.98
N VAL A 110 11.22 -28.28 2.37
CA VAL A 110 11.41 -29.73 2.57
C VAL A 110 10.40 -30.28 3.59
N GLN A 111 10.23 -29.58 4.71
CA GLN A 111 9.28 -29.95 5.77
C GLN A 111 7.83 -29.92 5.29
N GLU A 112 7.43 -28.88 4.55
CA GLU A 112 6.10 -28.78 3.96
C GLU A 112 5.87 -29.82 2.86
N PHE A 113 6.91 -30.11 2.09
CA PHE A 113 6.89 -31.04 0.96
C PHE A 113 6.70 -32.48 1.43
N LEU A 114 7.43 -32.91 2.47
CA LEU A 114 7.33 -34.25 3.04
C LEU A 114 7.28 -34.19 4.57
N PRO A 115 6.12 -33.83 5.17
CA PRO A 115 6.00 -33.66 6.62
C PRO A 115 6.19 -34.95 7.42
N GLU A 116 6.13 -36.11 6.78
CA GLU A 116 6.46 -37.43 7.35
C GLU A 116 7.64 -38.11 6.62
N GLY A 117 8.35 -37.36 5.78
CA GLY A 117 9.45 -37.87 4.96
C GLY A 117 10.67 -38.24 5.78
N LYS A 118 11.43 -39.22 5.30
CA LYS A 118 12.70 -39.58 5.90
C LYS A 118 13.79 -38.61 5.45
N ILE A 119 14.57 -38.14 6.40
CA ILE A 119 15.72 -37.27 6.15
C ILE A 119 16.99 -37.94 6.67
N ILE A 120 18.05 -37.90 5.87
CA ILE A 120 19.40 -38.31 6.24
C ILE A 120 20.24 -37.04 6.29
N PHE A 121 20.85 -36.75 7.43
CA PHE A 121 21.75 -35.61 7.60
C PHE A 121 23.19 -36.11 7.74
N LEU A 122 24.01 -35.85 6.72
CA LEU A 122 25.44 -36.14 6.74
C LEU A 122 26.20 -34.96 7.36
N VAL A 123 26.81 -35.19 8.51
CA VAL A 123 27.72 -34.25 9.18
C VAL A 123 29.18 -34.64 8.94
N ARG A 124 30.05 -33.65 8.85
CA ARG A 124 31.50 -33.79 8.71
C ARG A 124 32.18 -32.71 9.52
N ASN A 125 33.39 -32.96 10.03
CA ASN A 125 34.20 -31.95 10.71
C ASN A 125 34.24 -30.64 9.89
N PRO A 126 33.76 -29.52 10.42
CA PRO A 126 33.75 -28.25 9.69
C PRO A 126 35.13 -27.83 9.18
N LEU A 127 36.21 -28.09 9.93
CA LEU A 127 37.56 -27.73 9.48
C LEU A 127 37.98 -28.52 8.23
N ASP A 128 37.61 -29.80 8.15
CA ASP A 128 37.87 -30.64 6.97
C ASP A 128 36.98 -30.27 5.78
N VAL A 129 35.77 -29.80 6.04
CA VAL A 129 34.92 -29.18 5.01
C VAL A 129 35.62 -27.94 4.44
N ALA A 130 36.14 -27.05 5.29
CA ALA A 130 36.90 -25.87 4.85
C ALA A 130 38.17 -26.25 4.06
N ALA A 131 38.89 -27.28 4.52
CA ALA A 131 40.08 -27.78 3.84
C ALA A 131 39.72 -28.33 2.46
N SER A 132 38.56 -28.97 2.34
CA SER A 132 38.03 -29.42 1.05
C SER A 132 37.65 -28.25 0.15
N PHE A 133 37.07 -27.14 0.65
CA PHE A 133 36.85 -25.94 -0.17
C PHE A 133 38.15 -25.39 -0.78
N LYS A 134 39.23 -25.30 0.01
CA LYS A 134 40.54 -24.81 -0.44
C LYS A 134 41.19 -25.76 -1.45
N THR A 135 41.35 -27.02 -1.09
CA THR A 135 42.01 -28.02 -1.96
C THR A 135 41.18 -28.38 -3.19
N SER A 136 39.84 -28.27 -3.09
CA SER A 136 38.94 -28.75 -4.14
C SER A 136 38.37 -27.68 -5.05
N TRP A 137 38.08 -26.49 -4.55
CA TRP A 137 37.56 -25.41 -5.38
C TRP A 137 38.50 -24.21 -5.44
N SER A 138 39.70 -24.32 -4.87
CA SER A 138 40.66 -23.21 -4.74
C SER A 138 40.05 -22.01 -4.02
N VAL A 139 39.16 -22.27 -3.05
CA VAL A 139 38.44 -21.25 -2.29
C VAL A 139 39.12 -21.02 -0.94
N GLU A 140 39.69 -19.82 -0.77
CA GLU A 140 40.36 -19.40 0.47
C GLU A 140 39.36 -18.85 1.51
N LEU A 141 38.58 -19.74 2.13
CA LEU A 141 37.56 -19.37 3.13
C LEU A 141 38.08 -18.46 4.26
N PRO A 142 39.27 -18.69 4.87
CA PRO A 142 39.78 -17.80 5.92
C PRO A 142 40.00 -16.36 5.43
N LYS A 143 40.49 -16.20 4.20
CA LYS A 143 40.68 -14.88 3.58
C LYS A 143 39.34 -14.21 3.30
N ILE A 144 38.40 -14.95 2.72
CA ILE A 144 37.03 -14.48 2.44
C ILE A 144 36.33 -14.04 3.73
N ILE A 145 36.42 -14.83 4.81
CA ILE A 145 35.84 -14.51 6.13
C ILE A 145 36.49 -13.27 6.73
N SER A 146 37.82 -13.20 6.72
CA SER A 146 38.57 -12.08 7.28
C SER A 146 38.27 -10.77 6.55
N ASN A 147 38.22 -10.82 5.21
CA ASN A 147 37.92 -9.67 4.36
C ASN A 147 36.44 -9.32 4.29
N GLN A 148 35.55 -10.17 4.85
CA GLN A 148 34.10 -10.02 4.76
C GLN A 148 33.61 -9.96 3.30
N GLU A 149 34.23 -10.77 2.44
CA GLU A 149 33.90 -10.84 1.02
C GLU A 149 32.53 -11.50 0.81
N ASP A 150 31.71 -10.89 -0.04
CA ASP A 150 30.32 -11.29 -0.29
C ASP A 150 30.24 -12.45 -1.30
N THR A 151 30.70 -13.64 -0.91
CA THR A 151 30.79 -14.82 -1.80
C THR A 151 29.89 -15.98 -1.35
N PRO A 152 29.27 -16.77 -2.27
CA PRO A 152 28.42 -17.91 -1.89
C PRO A 152 29.03 -18.85 -0.84
N PHE A 153 30.36 -19.03 -0.88
CA PHE A 153 31.10 -19.98 -0.06
C PHE A 153 31.12 -19.63 1.44
N ILE A 154 31.13 -18.34 1.81
CA ILE A 154 31.09 -17.94 3.23
C ILE A 154 29.75 -18.34 3.86
N PHE A 155 28.66 -18.32 3.08
CA PHE A 155 27.32 -18.70 3.54
C PHE A 155 27.16 -20.22 3.59
N ASP A 156 27.69 -20.92 2.58
CA ASP A 156 27.71 -22.39 2.58
C ASP A 156 28.38 -22.95 3.83
N TYR A 157 29.45 -22.28 4.29
CA TYR A 157 30.16 -22.64 5.50
C TYR A 157 29.44 -22.18 6.78
N ILE A 158 29.21 -20.88 6.97
CA ILE A 158 28.73 -20.34 8.25
C ILE A 158 27.22 -20.61 8.45
N LEU A 159 26.40 -20.32 7.45
CA LEU A 159 24.94 -20.42 7.58
C LEU A 159 24.46 -21.86 7.39
N GLY A 160 25.09 -22.59 6.46
CA GLY A 160 24.70 -23.96 6.13
C GLY A 160 24.71 -24.89 7.34
N PHE A 161 25.79 -24.88 8.14
CA PHE A 161 25.86 -25.68 9.36
C PHE A 161 24.81 -25.28 10.40
N ASN A 162 24.68 -23.98 10.68
CA ASN A 162 23.73 -23.51 11.70
C ASN A 162 22.27 -23.83 11.33
N ARG A 163 21.85 -23.61 10.08
CA ARG A 163 20.48 -23.94 9.65
C ARG A 163 20.17 -25.44 9.73
N LEU A 164 21.14 -26.29 9.41
CA LEU A 164 20.93 -27.74 9.49
C LEU A 164 20.85 -28.23 10.94
N LEU A 165 21.62 -27.63 11.86
CA LEU A 165 21.51 -27.90 13.29
C LEU A 165 20.14 -27.48 13.84
N ASP A 166 19.69 -26.27 13.53
CA ASP A 166 18.39 -25.77 13.96
C ASP A 166 17.23 -26.65 13.41
N PHE A 167 17.39 -27.16 12.19
CA PHE A 167 16.40 -28.04 11.58
C PHE A 167 16.34 -29.41 12.25
N GLU A 168 17.50 -30.00 12.59
CA GLU A 168 17.57 -31.27 13.31
C GLU A 168 16.99 -31.20 14.73
N GLU A 169 17.02 -30.04 15.40
CA GLU A 169 16.39 -29.87 16.71
C GLU A 169 14.85 -30.00 16.65
N ASN A 170 14.26 -29.71 15.50
CA ASN A 170 12.81 -29.61 15.32
C ASN A 170 12.22 -30.72 14.46
N TYR A 171 13.06 -31.54 13.81
CA TYR A 171 12.61 -32.50 12.81
C TYR A 171 13.36 -33.84 12.90
N PRO A 172 12.68 -35.00 12.79
CA PRO A 172 13.33 -36.29 12.89
C PRO A 172 14.27 -36.54 11.71
N VAL A 173 15.56 -36.71 12.00
CA VAL A 173 16.60 -37.00 10.99
C VAL A 173 17.46 -38.19 11.42
N LEU A 174 17.97 -38.95 10.45
CA LEU A 174 19.07 -39.88 10.67
C LEU A 174 20.39 -39.16 10.49
N ARG A 175 21.07 -38.87 11.60
CA ARG A 175 22.43 -38.31 11.58
C ARG A 175 23.46 -39.38 11.23
N VAL A 176 24.24 -39.13 10.18
CA VAL A 176 25.37 -39.96 9.73
C VAL A 176 26.63 -39.10 9.80
N ARG A 177 27.70 -39.60 10.41
CA ARG A 177 28.99 -38.91 10.43
C ARG A 177 29.84 -39.39 9.26
N TYR A 178 30.46 -38.46 8.56
CA TYR A 178 31.31 -38.76 7.42
C TYR A 178 32.52 -39.63 7.81
N GLU A 179 33.09 -39.39 8.98
CA GLU A 179 34.24 -40.15 9.49
C GLU A 179 33.86 -41.62 9.70
N ASP A 180 32.71 -41.87 10.34
CA ASP A 180 32.17 -43.22 10.53
C ASP A 180 31.86 -43.88 9.17
N LEU A 181 31.33 -43.11 8.20
CA LEU A 181 31.02 -43.60 6.86
C LEU A 181 32.26 -44.08 6.08
N VAL A 182 33.40 -43.43 6.23
CA VAL A 182 34.63 -43.82 5.50
C VAL A 182 35.47 -44.85 6.24
N VAL A 183 35.32 -44.96 7.57
CA VAL A 183 35.99 -45.97 8.40
C VAL A 183 35.26 -47.31 8.34
N ASP A 184 33.94 -47.31 8.55
CA ASP A 184 33.10 -48.52 8.47
C ASP A 184 31.85 -48.27 7.59
N PRO A 185 32.03 -48.28 6.26
CA PRO A 185 30.92 -48.03 5.35
C PRO A 185 29.83 -49.11 5.44
N ASP A 186 30.18 -50.37 5.75
CA ASP A 186 29.20 -51.46 5.77
C ASP A 186 28.22 -51.29 6.94
N GLU A 187 28.73 -50.97 8.13
CA GLU A 187 27.90 -50.72 9.31
C GLU A 187 26.96 -49.52 9.09
N GLN A 188 27.50 -48.41 8.55
CA GLN A 188 26.69 -47.23 8.29
C GLN A 188 25.61 -47.49 7.24
N MET A 189 25.90 -48.27 6.19
CA MET A 189 24.90 -48.62 5.18
C MET A 189 23.79 -49.52 5.74
N VAL A 190 24.12 -50.50 6.59
CA VAL A 190 23.10 -51.32 7.29
C VAL A 190 22.19 -50.44 8.14
N ARG A 191 22.75 -49.49 8.89
CA ARG A 191 21.98 -48.54 9.72
C ARG A 191 21.05 -47.67 8.87
N ILE A 192 21.52 -47.19 7.72
CA ILE A 192 20.71 -46.39 6.79
C ILE A 192 19.60 -47.25 6.16
N PHE A 193 19.89 -48.47 5.68
CA PHE A 193 18.86 -49.34 5.11
C PHE A 193 17.78 -49.69 6.13
N LYS A 194 18.15 -49.95 7.38
CA LYS A 194 17.20 -50.15 8.49
C LYS A 194 16.29 -48.94 8.69
N TYR A 195 16.85 -47.73 8.72
CA TYR A 195 16.07 -46.49 8.80
C TYR A 195 15.13 -46.32 7.59
N LEU A 196 15.62 -46.63 6.39
CA LEU A 196 14.84 -46.60 5.15
C LEU A 196 13.82 -47.74 5.04
N LYS A 197 13.83 -48.72 5.97
CA LYS A 197 13.00 -49.94 5.94
C LYS A 197 13.26 -50.79 4.71
N LEU A 198 14.53 -50.91 4.31
CA LEU A 198 15.00 -51.71 3.20
C LEU A 198 15.82 -52.91 3.71
N PRO A 199 15.83 -54.04 2.98
CA PRO A 199 16.66 -55.18 3.34
C PRO A 199 18.16 -54.79 3.26
N PRO A 200 19.02 -55.37 4.10
CA PRO A 200 20.46 -55.12 3.99
C PRO A 200 20.99 -55.62 2.64
N GLN A 201 21.95 -54.89 2.07
CA GLN A 201 22.63 -55.26 0.84
C GLN A 201 24.12 -54.93 0.97
N ALA A 202 24.99 -55.83 0.50
CA ALA A 202 26.41 -55.54 0.39
C ALA A 202 26.67 -54.40 -0.62
N ILE A 203 27.66 -53.57 -0.31
CA ILE A 203 28.13 -52.49 -1.18
C ILE A 203 29.52 -52.82 -1.73
N ASN A 204 29.78 -52.41 -2.97
CA ASN A 204 31.11 -52.39 -3.53
C ASN A 204 31.87 -51.15 -3.07
N LYS A 205 33.05 -51.35 -2.48
CA LYS A 205 33.93 -50.29 -1.97
C LYS A 205 34.88 -49.73 -3.04
N ASP A 206 35.06 -50.46 -4.14
CA ASP A 206 35.76 -50.00 -5.32
C ASP A 206 34.80 -49.16 -6.18
N LEU A 207 35.08 -47.87 -6.25
CA LEU A 207 34.20 -46.87 -6.83
C LEU A 207 34.47 -46.79 -8.35
N ASP A 208 33.98 -47.74 -9.15
CA ASP A 208 34.05 -47.67 -10.63
C ASP A 208 33.00 -46.69 -11.20
N ILE A 209 33.03 -45.44 -10.72
CA ILE A 209 32.02 -44.43 -11.04
C ILE A 209 32.07 -44.05 -12.52
N GLN A 210 33.24 -44.14 -13.15
CA GLN A 210 33.44 -43.78 -14.57
C GLN A 210 32.58 -44.59 -15.53
N LYS A 211 32.23 -45.83 -15.18
CA LYS A 211 31.38 -46.71 -16.02
C LYS A 211 29.88 -46.54 -15.77
N THR A 212 29.48 -45.72 -14.81
CA THR A 212 28.07 -45.52 -14.44
C THR A 212 27.41 -44.38 -15.23
N SER A 213 26.07 -44.30 -15.18
CA SER A 213 25.31 -43.16 -15.71
C SER A 213 25.68 -41.82 -15.05
N TYR A 214 26.25 -41.83 -13.84
CA TYR A 214 26.75 -40.64 -13.14
C TYR A 214 27.88 -39.94 -13.93
N ALA A 215 28.78 -40.71 -14.55
CA ALA A 215 29.87 -40.15 -15.36
C ALA A 215 29.34 -39.41 -16.60
N ARG A 216 28.26 -39.91 -17.20
CA ARG A 216 27.62 -39.35 -18.40
C ARG A 216 26.74 -38.14 -18.12
N SER A 217 26.26 -37.97 -16.89
CA SER A 217 25.45 -36.80 -16.51
C SER A 217 26.25 -35.50 -16.61
N SER A 218 25.63 -34.39 -16.98
CA SER A 218 26.24 -33.06 -16.86
C SER A 218 26.20 -32.51 -15.43
N LEU A 219 25.40 -33.13 -14.55
CA LEU A 219 25.16 -32.71 -13.17
C LEU A 219 26.01 -33.52 -12.17
N GLY A 220 26.18 -32.97 -10.97
CA GLY A 220 26.91 -33.61 -9.87
C GLY A 220 28.39 -33.22 -9.76
N ASP A 221 28.94 -33.37 -8.55
CA ASP A 221 30.38 -33.15 -8.29
C ASP A 221 31.25 -34.15 -9.06
N LYS A 222 31.99 -33.66 -10.06
CA LYS A 222 32.86 -34.48 -10.92
C LYS A 222 34.14 -34.91 -10.25
N ARG A 223 34.54 -34.30 -9.12
CA ARG A 223 35.75 -34.74 -8.41
C ARG A 223 35.63 -36.15 -7.86
N ILE A 224 34.41 -36.66 -7.64
CA ILE A 224 34.20 -38.03 -7.19
C ILE A 224 34.67 -39.06 -8.23
N LEU A 225 34.72 -38.71 -9.52
CA LEU A 225 35.20 -39.58 -10.60
C LEU A 225 36.70 -39.89 -10.50
N ALA A 226 37.44 -39.08 -9.75
CA ALA A 226 38.87 -39.27 -9.47
C ALA A 226 39.11 -40.02 -8.15
N THR A 227 38.05 -40.45 -7.45
CA THR A 227 38.14 -41.23 -6.21
C THR A 227 37.95 -42.71 -6.53
N PRO A 228 39.03 -43.52 -6.62
CA PRO A 228 38.93 -44.91 -7.04
C PRO A 228 38.35 -45.84 -5.96
N SER A 229 38.50 -45.48 -4.69
CA SER A 229 38.04 -46.27 -3.55
C SER A 229 37.73 -45.37 -2.34
N ILE A 230 36.95 -45.88 -1.40
CA ILE A 230 36.73 -45.22 -0.10
C ILE A 230 38.06 -45.14 0.66
N HIS A 231 38.38 -43.98 1.24
CA HIS A 231 39.62 -43.78 1.98
C HIS A 231 39.47 -42.77 3.12
N THR A 232 40.33 -42.88 4.14
CA THR A 232 40.32 -42.01 5.33
C THR A 232 41.19 -40.75 5.20
N ARG A 233 41.91 -40.56 4.08
CA ARG A 233 42.81 -39.39 3.85
C ARG A 233 42.14 -38.01 3.95
N SER A 234 40.82 -37.98 3.96
CA SER A 234 40.01 -36.77 4.06
C SER A 234 39.67 -36.38 5.52
N ILE A 235 40.00 -37.23 6.50
CA ILE A 235 39.88 -36.95 7.94
C ILE A 235 41.12 -36.17 8.38
N ASP A 236 40.93 -35.11 9.16
CA ASP A 236 41.98 -34.23 9.69
C ASP A 236 42.89 -33.59 8.61
N ALA A 237 42.42 -33.55 7.37
CA ALA A 237 43.11 -32.93 6.24
C ALA A 237 43.37 -31.43 6.47
N TYR A 238 42.57 -30.76 7.31
CA TYR A 238 42.75 -29.36 7.66
C TYR A 238 44.13 -29.04 8.27
N LYS A 239 44.74 -30.01 8.97
CA LYS A 239 46.04 -29.84 9.64
C LYS A 239 47.17 -29.51 8.67
N GLY A 240 47.14 -30.11 7.47
CA GLY A 240 48.13 -29.86 6.41
C GLY A 240 47.80 -28.69 5.48
N VAL A 241 46.64 -28.05 5.64
CA VAL A 241 46.09 -27.09 4.66
C VAL A 241 46.09 -25.65 5.17
N PHE A 242 45.90 -25.44 6.47
CA PHE A 242 45.74 -24.11 7.06
C PHE A 242 46.78 -23.80 8.12
N LYS A 243 47.14 -22.51 8.24
CA LYS A 243 48.02 -21.99 9.27
C LYS A 243 47.22 -21.54 10.51
N LYS A 244 47.91 -21.32 11.64
CA LYS A 244 47.33 -20.86 12.93
C LYS A 244 46.29 -19.74 12.78
N GLY A 245 46.63 -18.66 12.08
CA GLY A 245 45.71 -17.52 11.89
C GLY A 245 44.46 -17.85 11.07
N GLU A 246 44.57 -18.80 10.13
CA GLU A 246 43.45 -19.25 9.30
C GLU A 246 42.49 -20.15 10.09
N ILE A 247 43.03 -21.06 10.90
CA ILE A 247 42.24 -21.91 11.82
C ILE A 247 41.48 -21.06 12.82
N GLN A 248 42.12 -20.06 13.43
CA GLN A 248 41.45 -19.14 14.35
C GLN A 248 40.24 -18.46 13.69
N THR A 249 40.39 -18.00 12.44
CA THR A 249 39.29 -17.39 11.69
C THR A 249 38.13 -18.36 11.47
N LEU A 250 38.42 -19.62 11.12
CA LEU A 250 37.40 -20.64 10.91
C LEU A 250 36.66 -20.99 12.21
N LEU A 251 37.39 -21.18 13.31
CA LEU A 251 36.80 -21.46 14.63
C LEU A 251 35.91 -20.31 15.11
N ASN A 252 36.38 -19.06 14.96
CA ASN A 252 35.61 -17.85 15.33
C ASN A 252 34.37 -17.64 14.46
N SER A 253 34.35 -18.18 13.24
CA SER A 253 33.24 -18.01 12.30
C SER A 253 32.02 -18.88 12.62
N LEU A 254 32.23 -20.09 13.15
CA LEU A 254 31.18 -21.03 13.53
C LEU A 254 30.91 -21.06 15.04
N GLY A 255 31.91 -20.70 15.86
CA GLY A 255 31.81 -20.70 17.32
C GLY A 255 31.82 -22.10 17.91
N GLU A 256 32.27 -22.20 19.15
CA GLU A 256 32.39 -23.46 19.90
C GLU A 256 31.08 -24.26 19.95
N LYS A 257 29.96 -23.58 20.28
CA LYS A 257 28.64 -24.22 20.41
C LYS A 257 28.23 -25.03 19.19
N SER A 258 28.55 -24.56 17.98
CA SER A 258 28.20 -25.23 16.73
C SER A 258 29.01 -26.52 16.54
N PHE A 259 30.31 -26.50 16.86
CA PHE A 259 31.14 -27.70 16.85
C PHE A 259 30.65 -28.75 17.84
N PHE A 260 30.24 -28.31 19.03
CA PHE A 260 29.66 -29.19 20.05
C PHE A 260 28.36 -29.84 19.56
N LYS A 261 27.42 -29.06 19.04
CA LYS A 261 26.14 -29.58 18.51
C LYS A 261 26.34 -30.54 17.32
N LEU A 262 27.36 -30.32 16.49
CA LEU A 262 27.72 -31.22 15.38
C LEU A 262 28.42 -32.51 15.84
N GLY A 263 28.86 -32.59 17.10
CA GLY A 263 29.59 -33.75 17.65
C GLY A 263 31.10 -33.70 17.43
N TYR A 264 31.68 -32.50 17.25
CA TYR A 264 33.11 -32.27 17.02
C TYR A 264 33.76 -31.42 18.13
N ALA A 265 33.28 -31.55 19.38
CA ALA A 265 33.83 -30.84 20.54
C ALA A 265 35.32 -31.19 20.78
N GLN A 266 35.68 -32.47 20.62
CA GLN A 266 37.06 -32.91 20.79
C GLN A 266 37.96 -32.32 19.70
N GLN A 267 37.55 -32.37 18.43
CA GLN A 267 38.31 -31.79 17.32
C GLN A 267 38.45 -30.26 17.45
N TYR A 268 37.46 -29.58 18.03
CA TYR A 268 37.58 -28.17 18.38
C TYR A 268 38.67 -27.93 19.43
N ALA A 269 38.67 -28.73 20.50
CA ALA A 269 39.69 -28.64 21.56
C ALA A 269 41.09 -28.98 21.04
N ASP A 270 41.21 -30.04 20.22
CA ASP A 270 42.46 -30.46 19.59
C ASP A 270 43.00 -29.38 18.67
N ALA A 271 42.15 -28.75 17.84
CA ALA A 271 42.56 -27.62 17.01
C ALA A 271 43.01 -26.41 17.84
N CYS A 272 42.35 -26.12 18.96
CA CYS A 272 42.77 -25.06 19.88
C CYS A 272 44.14 -25.34 20.52
N ALA A 273 44.39 -26.58 20.94
CA ALA A 273 45.65 -26.99 21.53
C ALA A 273 46.79 -27.04 20.50
N GLU A 274 46.58 -27.70 19.37
CA GLU A 274 47.58 -27.92 18.32
C GLU A 274 48.05 -26.62 17.66
N PHE A 275 47.14 -25.66 17.46
CA PHE A 275 47.46 -24.36 16.88
C PHE A 275 47.65 -23.26 17.94
N GLU A 276 47.63 -23.58 19.24
CA GLU A 276 47.76 -22.62 20.35
C GLU A 276 46.81 -21.41 20.21
N ILE A 277 45.52 -21.69 20.03
CA ILE A 277 44.45 -20.73 19.74
C ILE A 277 43.60 -20.48 21.00
N MET A 278 43.18 -19.23 21.20
CA MET A 278 42.20 -18.91 22.26
C MET A 278 40.79 -19.38 21.86
N PRO A 279 40.06 -20.10 22.75
CA PRO A 279 38.68 -20.51 22.50
C PRO A 279 37.77 -19.30 22.28
N CYS A 280 36.80 -19.46 21.38
CA CYS A 280 35.80 -18.44 21.07
C CYS A 280 34.39 -19.00 21.31
N HIS A 281 33.78 -18.55 22.40
CA HIS A 281 32.48 -19.04 22.87
C HIS A 281 31.28 -18.55 22.04
N GLU A 282 31.42 -17.44 21.31
CA GLU A 282 30.32 -16.83 20.55
C GLU A 282 30.73 -16.48 19.12
N ILE A 283 29.82 -16.74 18.18
CA ILE A 283 29.98 -16.32 16.79
C ILE A 283 30.01 -14.79 16.74
N SER A 284 30.93 -14.21 15.96
CA SER A 284 30.96 -12.78 15.73
C SER A 284 29.59 -12.28 15.22
N SER A 285 28.92 -11.45 16.03
CA SER A 285 27.64 -10.81 15.67
C SER A 285 27.72 -9.99 14.37
N ARG A 286 28.93 -9.56 13.98
CA ARG A 286 29.21 -8.90 12.70
C ARG A 286 29.23 -9.88 11.54
N LEU A 287 29.81 -11.08 11.70
CA LEU A 287 29.80 -12.14 10.68
C LEU A 287 28.39 -12.71 10.48
N LEU A 288 27.63 -12.92 11.56
CA LEU A 288 26.21 -13.27 11.49
C LEU A 288 25.42 -12.22 10.69
N LYS A 289 25.60 -10.93 10.98
CA LYS A 289 24.96 -9.85 10.20
C LYS A 289 25.39 -9.81 8.73
N THR A 290 26.65 -10.14 8.42
CA THR A 290 27.12 -10.24 7.03
C THR A 290 26.50 -11.44 6.32
N ALA A 291 26.42 -12.59 7.02
CA ALA A 291 25.80 -13.84 6.57
C ALA A 291 24.29 -13.66 6.29
N GLU A 292 23.56 -13.16 7.27
CA GLU A 292 22.14 -12.81 7.18
C GLU A 292 21.90 -11.73 6.12
N GLY A 293 22.80 -10.74 6.04
CA GLY A 293 22.72 -9.65 5.09
C GLY A 293 22.81 -10.12 3.63
N TYR A 294 23.59 -11.14 3.31
CA TYR A 294 23.62 -11.70 1.94
C TYR A 294 22.41 -12.54 1.61
N VAL A 295 21.93 -13.38 2.54
CA VAL A 295 20.67 -14.12 2.35
C VAL A 295 19.55 -13.14 2.09
N GLN A 296 19.49 -12.06 2.89
CA GLN A 296 18.57 -10.96 2.68
C GLN A 296 18.86 -10.20 1.40
N ARG A 297 20.11 -10.01 0.95
CA ARG A 297 20.43 -9.37 -0.34
C ARG A 297 20.08 -10.26 -1.54
N ARG A 298 20.15 -11.59 -1.43
CA ARG A 298 19.77 -12.57 -2.46
C ARG A 298 18.25 -12.73 -2.52
N GLN A 299 17.59 -12.85 -1.36
CA GLN A 299 16.14 -12.83 -1.23
C GLN A 299 15.56 -11.47 -1.63
N ARG A 300 16.22 -10.34 -1.29
CA ARG A 300 15.92 -9.01 -1.85
C ARG A 300 16.26 -8.97 -3.33
N ARG A 301 17.34 -9.56 -3.84
CA ARG A 301 17.52 -9.63 -5.31
C ARG A 301 16.37 -10.34 -6.00
N CYS A 302 15.62 -11.25 -5.36
CA CYS A 302 14.37 -11.79 -5.90
C CYS A 302 13.14 -10.89 -5.60
N SER A 303 13.01 -10.35 -4.38
CA SER A 303 11.86 -9.56 -3.89
C SER A 303 11.90 -8.07 -4.28
N ASP A 304 13.07 -7.45 -4.17
CA ASP A 304 13.39 -6.08 -4.60
C ASP A 304 13.19 -5.97 -6.11
N LEU A 305 13.39 -7.07 -6.83
CA LEU A 305 13.11 -7.20 -8.24
C LEU A 305 11.59 -7.18 -8.52
N GLN A 306 10.74 -7.91 -7.77
CA GLN A 306 9.27 -7.75 -7.88
C GLN A 306 8.79 -6.30 -7.60
N SER A 307 9.59 -5.49 -6.90
CA SER A 307 9.35 -4.07 -6.68
C SER A 307 10.17 -3.09 -7.56
N ARG A 308 11.03 -3.58 -8.47
CA ARG A 308 11.95 -2.76 -9.28
C ARG A 308 11.39 -2.28 -10.62
N GLY A 309 10.30 -2.86 -11.12
CA GLY A 309 9.56 -2.29 -12.26
C GLY A 309 9.10 -0.84 -12.00
N ILE A 310 8.99 -0.44 -10.73
CA ILE A 310 8.62 0.93 -10.32
C ILE A 310 9.87 1.81 -10.06
N PHE A 311 11.04 1.21 -9.88
CA PHE A 311 12.28 1.91 -9.52
C PHE A 311 13.07 2.37 -10.74
N GLU A 312 13.10 1.60 -11.83
CA GLU A 312 13.80 1.98 -13.07
C GLU A 312 13.07 3.11 -13.82
N GLN A 313 11.73 3.10 -13.88
CA GLN A 313 10.96 4.25 -14.41
C GLN A 313 11.13 5.51 -13.55
N LYS A 314 11.33 5.37 -12.23
CA LYS A 314 11.62 6.50 -11.34
C LYS A 314 13.05 6.98 -11.45
N ILE A 315 14.03 6.11 -11.71
CA ILE A 315 15.41 6.52 -11.95
C ILE A 315 15.53 7.15 -13.34
N GLU A 316 14.82 6.69 -14.37
CA GLU A 316 14.83 7.32 -15.69
C GLU A 316 14.09 8.67 -15.66
N TYR A 317 12.94 8.75 -14.96
CA TYR A 317 12.27 10.03 -14.68
C TYR A 317 13.12 10.96 -13.81
N LEU A 318 13.78 10.45 -12.76
CA LEU A 318 14.67 11.26 -11.92
C LEU A 318 15.97 11.61 -12.64
N SER A 319 16.46 10.79 -13.57
CA SER A 319 17.65 11.09 -14.37
C SER A 319 17.32 12.12 -15.42
N GLN A 320 16.15 12.05 -16.08
CA GLN A 320 15.63 13.12 -16.95
C GLN A 320 15.32 14.41 -16.17
N GLN A 321 14.80 14.32 -14.94
CA GLN A 321 14.61 15.48 -14.05
C GLN A 321 15.95 16.02 -13.54
N ILE A 322 16.95 15.18 -13.27
CA ILE A 322 18.31 15.60 -12.89
C ILE A 322 19.03 16.22 -14.09
N GLU A 323 18.86 15.71 -15.31
CA GLU A 323 19.38 16.29 -16.55
C GLU A 323 18.73 17.65 -16.82
N CYS A 324 17.41 17.76 -16.65
CA CYS A 324 16.66 19.01 -16.76
C CYS A 324 17.06 20.01 -15.66
N LEU A 325 17.26 19.54 -14.43
CA LEU A 325 17.76 20.36 -13.31
C LEU A 325 19.23 20.74 -13.51
N LYS A 326 20.07 19.90 -14.12
CA LYS A 326 21.46 20.23 -14.50
C LYS A 326 21.48 21.30 -15.57
N GLN A 327 20.66 21.18 -16.63
CA GLN A 327 20.51 22.23 -17.65
C GLN A 327 19.95 23.53 -17.07
N GLN A 328 18.94 23.46 -16.19
CA GLN A 328 18.41 24.65 -15.50
C GLN A 328 19.44 25.28 -14.54
N ASN A 329 20.28 24.46 -13.90
CA ASN A 329 21.34 24.92 -13.02
C ASN A 329 22.54 25.47 -13.81
N GLU A 330 22.87 24.94 -14.99
CA GLU A 330 23.86 25.51 -15.90
C GLU A 330 23.36 26.85 -16.47
N ILE A 331 22.10 26.97 -16.84
CA ILE A 331 21.48 28.25 -17.24
C ILE A 331 21.50 29.24 -16.07
N ALA A 332 21.18 28.80 -14.85
CA ALA A 332 21.23 29.63 -13.66
C ALA A 332 22.67 30.01 -13.26
N GLN A 333 23.65 29.12 -13.45
CA GLN A 333 25.06 29.38 -13.22
C GLN A 333 25.63 30.35 -14.26
N LYS A 334 25.26 30.19 -15.54
CA LYS A 334 25.63 31.13 -16.61
C LYS A 334 25.04 32.51 -16.35
N ARG A 335 23.76 32.58 -15.96
CA ARG A 335 23.10 33.82 -15.55
C ARG A 335 23.70 34.44 -14.28
N ASN A 336 24.12 33.63 -13.30
CA ASN A 336 24.84 34.10 -12.12
C ASN A 336 26.28 34.54 -12.44
N GLN A 337 26.92 33.93 -13.43
CA GLN A 337 28.24 34.34 -13.94
C GLN A 337 28.12 35.68 -14.68
N ASP A 338 27.09 35.84 -15.50
CA ASP A 338 26.78 37.09 -16.22
C ASP A 338 26.43 38.20 -15.22
N ILE A 339 25.56 37.93 -14.24
CA ILE A 339 25.26 38.84 -13.12
C ILE A 339 26.51 39.13 -12.30
N SER A 340 27.39 38.14 -12.05
CA SER A 340 28.66 38.37 -11.33
C SER A 340 29.66 39.18 -12.15
N ASN A 341 29.65 39.09 -13.48
CA ASN A 341 30.48 39.88 -14.38
C ASN A 341 29.95 41.31 -14.49
N GLU A 342 28.62 41.48 -14.55
CA GLU A 342 27.95 42.78 -14.42
C GLU A 342 28.21 43.40 -13.05
N LEU A 343 28.16 42.64 -11.96
CA LEU A 343 28.51 43.10 -10.61
C LEU A 343 29.98 43.46 -10.48
N LYS A 344 30.90 42.73 -11.14
CA LYS A 344 32.33 43.09 -11.17
C LYS A 344 32.59 44.33 -12.03
N SER A 345 31.84 44.52 -13.11
CA SER A 345 31.85 45.76 -13.91
C SER A 345 31.32 46.94 -13.07
N ALA A 346 30.18 46.75 -12.40
CA ALA A 346 29.59 47.73 -11.48
C ALA A 346 30.50 48.01 -10.27
N GLN A 347 31.16 47.01 -9.69
CA GLN A 347 32.14 47.18 -8.61
C GLN A 347 33.41 47.90 -9.07
N ARG A 348 33.85 47.71 -10.33
CA ARG A 348 34.96 48.49 -10.90
C ARG A 348 34.57 49.96 -11.06
N GLN A 349 33.37 50.24 -11.58
CA GLN A 349 32.81 51.60 -11.62
C GLN A 349 32.66 52.20 -10.21
N ASN A 350 32.23 51.40 -9.22
CA ASN A 350 32.05 51.84 -7.83
C ASN A 350 33.38 52.00 -7.07
N SER A 351 34.44 51.27 -7.46
CA SER A 351 35.80 51.46 -6.92
C SER A 351 36.43 52.79 -7.37
N THR A 352 36.05 53.26 -8.55
CA THR A 352 36.42 54.59 -9.06
C THR A 352 35.66 55.70 -8.30
N LEU A 353 34.40 55.47 -7.92
CA LEU A 353 33.65 56.37 -7.02
C LEU A 353 34.16 56.35 -5.56
N ASN A 354 34.54 55.19 -5.03
CA ASN A 354 35.00 55.06 -3.63
C ASN A 354 36.40 55.64 -3.37
N LYS A 355 37.18 55.99 -4.40
CA LYS A 355 38.40 56.78 -4.24
C LYS A 355 38.14 58.25 -3.88
N GLN A 356 36.89 58.71 -3.95
CA GLN A 356 36.51 60.11 -3.66
C GLN A 356 35.83 60.32 -2.31
N LEU A 357 35.63 59.28 -1.48
CA LEU A 357 34.94 59.42 -0.19
C LEU A 357 35.88 59.08 0.98
N ILE A 358 36.40 60.14 1.59
CA ILE A 358 37.23 60.10 2.80
C ILE A 358 36.31 59.85 4.01
N LEU A 359 36.33 58.63 4.56
CA LEU A 359 35.70 58.33 5.85
C LEU A 359 36.77 58.11 6.94
N SER A 360 36.44 58.55 8.14
CA SER A 360 37.38 58.74 9.26
C SER A 360 37.81 57.40 9.89
N ARG A 361 38.95 57.41 10.61
CA ARG A 361 39.60 56.22 11.18
C ARG A 361 38.71 55.49 12.21
N THR A 362 37.84 56.22 12.89
CA THR A 362 36.94 55.73 13.95
C THR A 362 35.78 54.92 13.36
N GLU A 363 35.22 55.33 12.22
CA GLU A 363 34.12 54.64 11.55
C GLU A 363 34.57 53.31 10.93
N LYS A 364 35.84 53.22 10.50
CA LYS A 364 36.46 51.97 10.01
C LYS A 364 36.67 50.92 11.12
N GLU A 365 36.90 51.35 12.36
CA GLU A 365 37.07 50.47 13.52
C GLU A 365 35.72 49.92 14.02
N GLU A 366 34.67 50.76 14.04
CA GLU A 366 33.30 50.37 14.40
C GLU A 366 32.73 49.30 13.43
N PHE A 367 32.95 49.50 12.12
CA PHE A 367 32.53 48.56 11.08
C PHE A 367 33.31 47.24 11.16
N LYS A 368 34.61 47.28 11.47
CA LYS A 368 35.42 46.06 11.69
C LYS A 368 34.96 45.27 12.92
N LYS A 369 34.61 45.94 14.02
CA LYS A 369 34.10 45.28 15.23
C LYS A 369 32.73 44.64 15.00
N GLN A 370 31.82 45.31 14.27
CA GLN A 370 30.52 44.73 13.92
C GLN A 370 30.64 43.58 12.90
N PHE A 371 31.59 43.64 11.96
CA PHE A 371 31.82 42.58 10.99
C PHE A 371 32.50 41.33 11.60
N HIS A 372 33.40 41.50 12.58
CA HIS A 372 33.98 40.37 13.33
C HIS A 372 32.99 39.71 14.30
N SER A 373 32.04 40.47 14.85
CA SER A 373 30.90 39.94 15.62
C SER A 373 29.98 39.05 14.77
N LEU A 374 29.76 39.41 13.50
CA LEU A 374 28.92 38.65 12.56
C LEU A 374 29.64 37.46 11.90
N GLN A 375 30.96 37.49 11.73
CA GLN A 375 31.71 36.34 11.20
C GLN A 375 31.83 35.17 12.19
N ASN A 376 31.83 35.43 13.50
CA ASN A 376 31.89 34.37 14.53
C ASN A 376 30.51 33.80 14.92
N MET A 377 29.40 34.40 14.47
CA MET A 377 28.08 33.75 14.40
C MET A 377 27.78 33.16 13.01
N GLY A 378 28.83 32.93 12.22
CA GLY A 378 28.77 32.30 10.92
C GLY A 378 28.58 30.79 11.03
N LEU A 379 27.34 30.34 10.88
CA LEU A 379 26.83 29.44 9.82
C LEU A 379 27.70 28.34 9.16
N LYS A 380 28.93 28.03 9.61
CA LYS A 380 29.71 26.87 9.14
C LYS A 380 29.61 25.66 10.08
N ALA A 381 29.41 25.88 11.38
CA ALA A 381 29.25 24.79 12.35
C ALA A 381 27.83 24.19 12.42
N ARG A 382 26.78 24.96 12.10
CA ARG A 382 25.39 24.46 12.10
C ARG A 382 24.98 23.75 10.82
N LEU A 383 25.56 24.11 9.66
CA LEU A 383 25.21 23.44 8.40
C LEU A 383 25.88 22.06 8.24
N HIS A 384 27.06 21.83 8.83
CA HIS A 384 27.68 20.48 8.82
C HIS A 384 27.17 19.59 9.96
N GLY A 385 26.85 20.17 11.13
CA GLY A 385 26.26 19.45 12.26
C GLY A 385 24.81 19.03 12.03
N ASP A 386 23.98 19.89 11.42
CA ASP A 386 22.56 19.57 11.18
C ASP A 386 22.36 18.68 9.97
N LEU A 387 23.17 18.75 8.91
CA LEU A 387 23.14 17.74 7.84
C LEU A 387 23.67 16.40 8.32
N GLY A 388 24.64 16.38 9.23
CA GLY A 388 25.14 15.17 9.88
C GLY A 388 24.11 14.57 10.84
N TYR A 389 23.45 15.38 11.66
CA TYR A 389 22.38 14.97 12.59
C TYR A 389 21.09 14.59 11.84
N ILE A 390 20.72 15.32 10.79
CA ILE A 390 19.62 14.97 9.88
C ILE A 390 19.98 13.75 9.04
N LYS A 391 21.22 13.57 8.55
CA LYS A 391 21.66 12.31 7.91
C LYS A 391 21.75 11.17 8.89
N LYS A 392 22.13 11.37 10.15
CA LYS A 392 22.24 10.33 11.17
C LYS A 392 20.86 9.95 11.69
N ARG A 393 19.92 10.90 11.79
CA ARG A 393 18.50 10.68 12.17
C ARG A 393 17.63 10.24 10.98
N LEU A 394 17.96 10.62 9.75
CA LEU A 394 17.43 9.98 8.53
C LEU A 394 18.04 8.59 8.40
N LYS A 395 19.35 8.38 8.50
CA LYS A 395 19.96 7.04 8.46
C LYS A 395 19.48 6.15 9.59
N GLN A 396 19.16 6.69 10.78
CA GLN A 396 18.55 5.96 11.89
C GLN A 396 17.07 5.69 11.61
N LYS A 397 16.27 6.66 11.11
CA LYS A 397 14.87 6.41 10.66
C LYS A 397 14.76 5.52 9.41
N ILE A 398 15.80 5.47 8.59
CA ILE A 398 15.98 4.61 7.41
C ILE A 398 16.43 3.23 7.92
N LYS A 399 17.37 3.13 8.88
CA LYS A 399 17.73 1.88 9.58
C LYS A 399 16.61 1.31 10.45
N ASP A 400 15.70 2.13 10.98
CA ASP A 400 14.60 1.68 11.81
C ASP A 400 13.32 1.46 10.96
N GLY A 401 13.31 1.99 9.72
CA GLY A 401 12.18 1.95 8.78
C GLY A 401 12.35 1.02 7.57
N LEU A 402 13.54 0.45 7.34
CA LEU A 402 13.82 -0.49 6.23
C LEU A 402 13.94 -1.96 6.66
N TRP A 403 13.49 -2.31 7.88
CA TRP A 403 13.49 -3.69 8.39
C TRP A 403 12.13 -4.38 8.44
N HIS A 404 11.09 -3.77 7.88
CA HIS A 404 9.79 -4.42 7.80
C HIS A 404 9.22 -4.24 6.40
N VAL A 405 9.45 -5.23 5.54
CA VAL A 405 8.43 -5.94 4.74
C VAL A 405 9.16 -6.98 3.86
N VAL A 406 8.58 -8.19 3.83
CA VAL A 406 8.98 -9.47 3.22
C VAL A 406 9.93 -10.32 4.08
N GLN A 407 9.51 -11.31 4.86
CA GLN A 407 8.17 -11.74 5.25
C GLN A 407 7.85 -11.14 6.61
N GLY A 408 6.71 -10.46 6.72
CA GLY A 408 6.21 -10.19 8.06
C GLY A 408 6.00 -11.53 8.75
N PRO A 409 6.32 -11.69 10.04
CA PRO A 409 5.72 -12.77 10.82
C PRO A 409 4.19 -12.76 10.60
N PRO A 410 3.47 -13.87 10.84
CA PRO A 410 2.01 -13.85 10.82
C PRO A 410 1.53 -12.57 11.50
N ALA A 411 0.61 -11.84 10.86
CA ALA A 411 0.19 -10.53 11.35
C ALA A 411 -0.01 -10.64 12.87
N PRO A 412 0.75 -9.88 13.69
CA PRO A 412 0.67 -10.04 15.13
C PRO A 412 -0.80 -10.01 15.53
N PRO A 413 -1.23 -10.87 16.48
CA PRO A 413 -2.64 -10.95 16.83
C PRO A 413 -3.20 -9.55 17.02
N LEU A 414 -4.38 -9.31 16.45
CA LEU A 414 -5.03 -8.01 16.58
C LEU A 414 -5.17 -7.69 18.08
N PRO A 415 -4.66 -6.54 18.54
CA PRO A 415 -4.68 -6.23 19.97
C PRO A 415 -6.13 -6.07 20.42
N ARG A 416 -6.43 -6.45 21.66
CA ARG A 416 -7.74 -6.15 22.23
C ARG A 416 -7.89 -4.62 22.35
N ILE A 417 -8.99 -4.09 21.81
CA ILE A 417 -9.32 -2.66 21.88
C ILE A 417 -10.47 -2.51 22.86
N THR A 418 -10.28 -1.68 23.89
CA THR A 418 -11.37 -1.25 24.77
C THR A 418 -11.90 0.09 24.31
N ILE A 419 -13.20 0.15 24.03
CA ILE A 419 -13.94 1.39 23.87
C ILE A 419 -14.78 1.61 25.12
N VAL A 420 -14.63 2.78 25.74
CA VAL A 420 -15.49 3.22 26.84
C VAL A 420 -16.46 4.28 26.32
N THR A 421 -17.75 4.11 26.58
CA THR A 421 -18.75 5.14 26.29
C THR A 421 -19.34 5.67 27.60
N PRO A 422 -18.97 6.89 28.03
CA PRO A 422 -19.65 7.56 29.13
C PRO A 422 -21.01 8.08 28.64
N VAL A 423 -22.05 7.89 29.44
CA VAL A 423 -23.40 8.37 29.13
C VAL A 423 -24.10 8.89 30.39
N LEU A 424 -24.82 10.00 30.24
CA LEU A 424 -25.75 10.50 31.25
C LEU A 424 -26.89 11.20 30.50
N ASN A 425 -28.11 10.68 30.64
CA ASN A 425 -29.31 11.15 29.93
C ASN A 425 -29.11 11.26 28.41
N GLY A 426 -28.64 10.17 27.79
CA GLY A 426 -28.26 10.10 26.39
C GLY A 426 -29.28 9.42 25.46
N ALA A 427 -30.53 9.22 25.89
CA ALA A 427 -31.51 8.40 25.19
C ALA A 427 -31.67 8.75 23.70
N GLN A 428 -31.57 10.04 23.37
CA GLN A 428 -31.72 10.54 22.01
C GLN A 428 -30.63 10.03 21.03
N PHE A 429 -29.42 9.73 21.50
CA PHE A 429 -28.26 9.47 20.61
C PHE A 429 -27.59 8.11 20.84
N ILE A 430 -27.72 7.56 22.04
CA ILE A 430 -26.96 6.38 22.47
C ILE A 430 -27.15 5.19 21.52
N GLU A 431 -28.36 4.95 20.99
CA GLU A 431 -28.59 3.85 20.05
C GLU A 431 -27.67 3.93 18.83
N ALA A 432 -27.55 5.11 18.22
CA ALA A 432 -26.72 5.30 17.03
C ALA A 432 -25.23 5.10 17.34
N THR A 433 -24.79 5.56 18.51
CA THR A 433 -23.43 5.36 19.03
C THR A 433 -23.12 3.88 19.25
N LEU A 434 -24.00 3.16 19.97
CA LEU A 434 -23.86 1.72 20.21
C LEU A 434 -23.75 0.95 18.89
N ARG A 435 -24.70 1.17 17.98
CA ARG A 435 -24.69 0.53 16.66
C ARG A 435 -23.40 0.83 15.90
N SER A 436 -22.90 2.08 15.91
CA SER A 436 -21.67 2.45 15.20
C SER A 436 -20.42 1.70 15.67
N VAL A 437 -20.36 1.35 16.95
CA VAL A 437 -19.27 0.56 17.56
C VAL A 437 -19.47 -0.93 17.26
N LEU A 438 -20.69 -1.42 17.41
CA LEU A 438 -21.01 -2.84 17.28
C LEU A 438 -20.90 -3.34 15.83
N VAL A 439 -21.31 -2.55 14.82
CA VAL A 439 -21.18 -2.95 13.40
C VAL A 439 -19.74 -3.03 12.88
N GLN A 440 -18.73 -2.66 13.67
CA GLN A 440 -17.31 -2.73 13.27
C GLN A 440 -16.80 -4.17 13.14
N GLU A 441 -17.47 -5.13 13.78
CA GLU A 441 -17.10 -6.56 13.78
C GLU A 441 -15.62 -6.84 14.13
N TYR A 442 -15.03 -6.00 14.97
CA TYR A 442 -13.65 -6.18 15.38
C TYR A 442 -13.52 -7.38 16.33
N PRO A 443 -12.65 -8.38 16.02
CA PRO A 443 -12.69 -9.69 16.67
C PRO A 443 -12.27 -9.68 18.15
N ALA A 444 -11.55 -8.65 18.59
CA ALA A 444 -11.09 -8.49 19.96
C ALA A 444 -11.57 -7.16 20.56
N LEU A 445 -12.84 -6.80 20.33
CA LEU A 445 -13.46 -5.61 20.92
C LEU A 445 -13.90 -5.91 22.35
N GLU A 446 -13.52 -5.04 23.28
CA GLU A 446 -14.13 -4.91 24.60
C GLU A 446 -14.91 -3.60 24.62
N PHE A 447 -16.23 -3.67 24.77
CA PHE A 447 -17.08 -2.48 24.75
C PHE A 447 -17.73 -2.27 26.11
N ILE A 448 -17.38 -1.16 26.77
CA ILE A 448 -17.81 -0.83 28.12
C ILE A 448 -18.66 0.43 28.08
N ILE A 449 -19.87 0.37 28.62
CA ILE A 449 -20.75 1.52 28.79
C ILE A 449 -20.74 1.90 30.26
N VAL A 450 -20.55 3.18 30.55
CA VAL A 450 -20.60 3.71 31.92
C VAL A 450 -21.67 4.79 31.97
N ASP A 451 -22.80 4.42 32.54
CA ASP A 451 -23.93 5.28 32.82
C ASP A 451 -23.76 6.00 34.16
N GLY A 452 -23.85 7.33 34.13
CA GLY A 452 -23.69 8.22 35.28
C GLY A 452 -24.91 8.31 36.20
N GLY A 453 -25.85 7.35 36.12
CA GLY A 453 -27.14 7.39 36.80
C GLY A 453 -28.22 8.10 35.97
N SER A 454 -28.40 7.70 34.71
CA SER A 454 -29.44 8.27 33.84
C SER A 454 -30.84 8.09 34.40
N THR A 455 -31.69 9.08 34.15
CA THR A 455 -33.10 9.12 34.57
C THR A 455 -34.08 9.06 33.39
N ASP A 456 -33.56 9.10 32.17
CA ASP A 456 -34.31 8.93 30.93
C ASP A 456 -34.24 7.48 30.41
N ASP A 457 -34.70 7.25 29.19
CA ASP A 457 -34.75 5.92 28.57
C ASP A 457 -33.38 5.33 28.17
N THR A 458 -32.26 5.96 28.55
CA THR A 458 -30.90 5.53 28.17
C THR A 458 -30.65 4.05 28.46
N LEU A 459 -30.95 3.61 29.70
CA LEU A 459 -30.73 2.22 30.11
C LEU A 459 -31.63 1.23 29.36
N SER A 460 -32.89 1.62 29.10
CA SER A 460 -33.84 0.82 28.32
C SER A 460 -33.36 0.61 26.89
N ILE A 461 -32.81 1.66 26.26
CA ILE A 461 -32.26 1.58 24.91
C ILE A 461 -31.00 0.71 24.87
N ILE A 462 -30.11 0.84 25.85
CA ILE A 462 -28.91 -0.03 25.96
C ILE A 462 -29.33 -1.50 26.07
N ASP A 463 -30.28 -1.81 26.94
CA ASP A 463 -30.79 -3.18 27.13
C ASP A 463 -31.45 -3.72 25.85
N SER A 464 -32.27 -2.91 25.18
CA SER A 464 -32.90 -3.28 23.90
C SER A 464 -31.87 -3.63 22.81
N VAL A 465 -30.82 -2.81 22.66
CA VAL A 465 -29.75 -3.08 21.69
C VAL A 465 -28.96 -4.33 22.08
N GLN A 466 -28.61 -4.47 23.36
CA GLN A 466 -27.88 -5.63 23.88
C GLN A 466 -28.64 -6.95 23.69
N ASN A 467 -29.97 -6.92 23.74
CA ASN A 467 -30.81 -8.11 23.61
C ASN A 467 -31.30 -8.36 22.17
N SER A 468 -30.96 -7.49 21.21
CA SER A 468 -31.30 -7.68 19.80
C SER A 468 -30.58 -8.87 19.16
N SER A 469 -31.20 -9.50 18.15
CA SER A 469 -30.63 -10.63 17.41
C SER A 469 -29.25 -10.35 16.82
N ASP A 470 -29.03 -9.10 16.41
CA ASP A 470 -27.85 -8.71 15.65
C ASP A 470 -26.64 -8.40 16.56
N PHE A 471 -26.89 -8.09 17.85
CA PHE A 471 -25.86 -7.60 18.77
C PHE A 471 -25.80 -8.29 20.13
N LYS A 472 -26.52 -9.41 20.29
CA LYS A 472 -26.53 -10.18 21.52
C LYS A 472 -25.13 -10.49 22.04
N ASP A 473 -24.90 -10.21 23.33
CA ASP A 473 -23.65 -10.46 24.06
C ASP A 473 -22.40 -9.73 23.51
N ARG A 474 -22.57 -8.67 22.71
CA ARG A 474 -21.45 -7.90 22.15
C ARG A 474 -21.03 -6.67 22.97
N ILE A 475 -21.83 -6.27 23.96
CA ILE A 475 -21.46 -5.28 24.98
C ILE A 475 -20.82 -6.03 26.15
N SER A 476 -19.58 -5.72 26.47
CA SER A 476 -18.77 -6.47 27.44
C SER A 476 -19.13 -6.15 28.90
N CYS A 477 -19.54 -4.91 29.17
CA CYS A 477 -19.88 -4.46 30.52
C CYS A 477 -20.75 -3.20 30.45
N VAL A 478 -21.77 -3.12 31.32
CA VAL A 478 -22.53 -1.91 31.60
C VAL A 478 -22.39 -1.60 33.09
N ILE A 479 -21.91 -0.41 33.40
CA ILE A 479 -21.77 0.10 34.78
C ILE A 479 -22.76 1.25 34.91
N SER A 480 -23.74 1.15 35.81
CA SER A 480 -24.69 2.24 36.08
C SER A 480 -24.62 2.62 37.55
N GLU A 481 -24.06 3.80 37.81
CA GLU A 481 -23.96 4.41 39.14
C GLU A 481 -23.67 5.92 39.00
N PRO A 482 -24.03 6.75 39.99
CA PRO A 482 -23.69 8.17 39.96
C PRO A 482 -22.19 8.42 39.74
N ASP A 483 -21.87 9.40 38.89
CA ASP A 483 -20.50 9.81 38.62
C ASP A 483 -20.24 11.27 39.02
N GLY A 484 -18.95 11.60 39.17
CA GLY A 484 -18.52 12.98 39.36
C GLY A 484 -18.46 13.79 38.07
N GLY A 485 -18.99 13.31 36.96
CA GLY A 485 -18.85 13.85 35.60
C GLY A 485 -18.18 12.87 34.63
N MET A 486 -18.22 13.22 33.34
CA MET A 486 -17.81 12.35 32.22
C MET A 486 -16.43 11.70 32.41
N TYR A 487 -15.42 12.44 32.88
CA TYR A 487 -14.07 11.88 33.07
C TYR A 487 -13.96 10.90 34.24
N ASP A 488 -14.85 10.99 35.24
CA ASP A 488 -14.98 9.98 36.28
C ASP A 488 -15.58 8.70 35.70
N ALA A 489 -16.64 8.79 34.89
CA ALA A 489 -17.20 7.65 34.15
C ALA A 489 -16.17 6.98 33.23
N ILE A 490 -15.41 7.76 32.45
CA ILE A 490 -14.33 7.23 31.60
C ILE A 490 -13.25 6.53 32.44
N ALA A 491 -12.84 7.12 33.57
CA ALA A 491 -11.85 6.52 34.46
C ALA A 491 -12.36 5.22 35.11
N LYS A 492 -13.64 5.14 35.48
CA LYS A 492 -14.30 3.90 35.95
C LYS A 492 -14.28 2.83 34.85
N GLY A 493 -14.65 3.19 33.62
CA GLY A 493 -14.60 2.28 32.47
C GLY A 493 -13.19 1.75 32.20
N PHE A 494 -12.18 2.65 32.15
CA PHE A 494 -10.78 2.25 31.96
C PHE A 494 -10.21 1.44 33.12
N SER A 495 -10.75 1.57 34.34
CA SER A 495 -10.35 0.71 35.47
C SER A 495 -10.80 -0.76 35.28
N ARG A 496 -11.86 -0.99 34.51
CA ARG A 496 -12.35 -2.33 34.13
C ARG A 496 -11.77 -2.84 32.82
N ALA A 497 -11.06 -1.99 32.06
CA ALA A 497 -10.55 -2.31 30.74
C ALA A 497 -9.44 -3.37 30.76
N THR A 498 -9.63 -4.43 29.97
CA THR A 498 -8.62 -5.48 29.74
C THR A 498 -7.86 -5.28 28.43
N GLY A 499 -8.32 -4.40 27.55
CA GLY A 499 -7.70 -4.12 26.26
C GLY A 499 -6.30 -3.52 26.35
N GLU A 500 -5.47 -3.86 25.37
CA GLU A 500 -4.14 -3.27 25.20
C GLU A 500 -4.22 -1.83 24.69
N ILE A 501 -5.22 -1.55 23.85
CA ILE A 501 -5.49 -0.26 23.25
C ILE A 501 -6.77 0.30 23.86
N LEU A 502 -6.72 1.55 24.29
CA LEU A 502 -7.83 2.28 24.85
C LEU A 502 -8.27 3.39 23.88
N GLY A 503 -9.58 3.56 23.79
CA GLY A 503 -10.26 4.72 23.23
C GLY A 503 -11.55 4.96 24.00
N TYR A 504 -12.13 6.15 23.87
CA TYR A 504 -13.46 6.41 24.38
C TYR A 504 -14.25 7.21 23.36
N LEU A 505 -15.57 6.98 23.36
CA LEU A 505 -16.50 7.60 22.42
C LEU A 505 -17.70 8.11 23.21
N ASN A 506 -17.98 9.40 23.12
CA ASN A 506 -19.12 10.00 23.81
C ASN A 506 -20.43 9.45 23.25
N ALA A 507 -21.47 9.42 24.08
CA ALA A 507 -22.79 8.84 23.77
C ALA A 507 -23.56 9.49 22.61
N ASP A 508 -23.06 10.60 22.07
CA ASP A 508 -23.62 11.34 20.93
C ASP A 508 -22.75 11.33 19.67
N ASP A 509 -21.54 10.78 19.74
CA ASP A 509 -20.59 10.64 18.64
C ASP A 509 -20.66 9.25 17.99
N LEU A 510 -20.06 9.08 16.81
CA LEU A 510 -20.08 7.82 16.05
C LEU A 510 -18.67 7.37 15.66
N LEU A 511 -18.44 6.06 15.58
CA LEU A 511 -17.29 5.53 14.84
C LEU A 511 -17.57 5.47 13.34
N GLU A 512 -16.54 5.75 12.56
CA GLU A 512 -16.54 5.56 11.11
C GLU A 512 -16.39 4.07 10.76
N GLY A 513 -16.91 3.68 9.60
CA GLY A 513 -16.77 2.31 9.12
C GLY A 513 -15.31 1.88 8.97
N GLY A 514 -14.93 0.76 9.60
CA GLY A 514 -13.58 0.21 9.55
C GLY A 514 -12.58 0.88 10.49
N ALA A 515 -13.05 1.77 11.37
CA ALA A 515 -12.25 2.48 12.36
C ALA A 515 -11.40 1.53 13.22
N LEU A 516 -12.03 0.54 13.86
CA LEU A 516 -11.34 -0.38 14.75
C LEU A 516 -10.37 -1.30 14.00
N ALA A 517 -10.72 -1.72 12.78
CA ALA A 517 -9.82 -2.47 11.93
C ALA A 517 -8.57 -1.65 11.57
N ALA A 518 -8.73 -0.37 11.21
CA ALA A 518 -7.62 0.53 10.90
C ALA A 518 -6.71 0.76 12.12
N VAL A 519 -7.30 1.00 13.29
CA VAL A 519 -6.61 1.21 14.58
C VAL A 519 -5.85 -0.06 14.99
N GLY A 520 -6.54 -1.20 15.08
CA GLY A 520 -5.96 -2.47 15.52
C GLY A 520 -4.85 -2.95 14.60
N SER A 521 -5.06 -2.84 13.28
CA SER A 521 -4.06 -3.21 12.27
C SER A 521 -2.82 -2.32 12.35
N TYR A 522 -2.96 -1.05 12.74
CA TYR A 522 -1.82 -0.15 12.95
C TYR A 522 -1.05 -0.51 14.23
N PHE A 523 -1.71 -0.68 15.37
CA PHE A 523 -1.05 -1.02 16.63
C PHE A 523 -0.39 -2.41 16.60
N SER A 524 -0.99 -3.39 15.93
CA SER A 524 -0.40 -4.71 15.68
C SER A 524 0.95 -4.62 14.97
N ARG A 525 1.06 -3.80 13.90
CA ARG A 525 2.32 -3.61 13.15
C ARG A 525 3.32 -2.68 13.84
N HIS A 526 2.90 -1.93 14.85
CA HIS A 526 3.70 -0.91 15.50
C HIS A 526 3.63 -1.03 17.03
N PRO A 527 4.19 -2.12 17.62
CA PRO A 527 4.10 -2.38 19.05
C PRO A 527 4.69 -1.26 19.93
N LYS A 528 5.65 -0.48 19.39
CA LYS A 528 6.31 0.64 20.10
C LYS A 528 5.55 1.98 20.02
N VAL A 529 4.48 2.07 19.23
CA VAL A 529 3.68 3.31 19.17
C VAL A 529 2.72 3.34 20.35
N ALA A 530 2.74 4.43 21.10
CA ALA A 530 1.91 4.62 22.28
C ALA A 530 0.60 5.36 22.00
N VAL A 531 0.61 6.35 21.09
CA VAL A 531 -0.56 7.19 20.80
C VAL A 531 -0.67 7.43 19.30
N ILE A 532 -1.86 7.20 18.76
CA ILE A 532 -2.24 7.60 17.40
C ILE A 532 -3.45 8.52 17.43
N TYR A 533 -3.55 9.35 16.40
CA TYR A 533 -4.74 10.17 16.20
C TYR A 533 -5.08 10.28 14.71
N HIS A 534 -6.35 10.49 14.43
CA HIS A 534 -6.90 10.59 13.08
C HIS A 534 -7.45 12.00 12.80
N GLU A 535 -8.00 12.20 11.60
CA GLU A 535 -8.87 13.33 11.32
C GLU A 535 -10.31 12.89 11.51
N ASP A 536 -11.17 13.73 12.04
CA ASP A 536 -12.56 13.34 12.27
C ASP A 536 -13.45 13.85 11.14
N THR A 537 -14.67 13.34 11.07
CA THR A 537 -15.75 14.02 10.36
C THR A 537 -16.65 14.73 11.36
N VAL A 538 -17.50 15.62 10.88
CA VAL A 538 -18.47 16.33 11.70
C VAL A 538 -19.86 16.06 11.17
N LEU A 539 -20.79 15.68 12.04
CA LEU A 539 -22.21 15.56 11.74
C LEU A 539 -22.95 16.80 12.26
N VAL A 540 -23.59 17.55 11.37
CA VAL A 540 -24.41 18.73 11.72
C VAL A 540 -25.74 18.61 11.01
N ASN A 541 -26.84 18.54 11.75
CA ASN A 541 -28.20 18.45 11.20
C ASN A 541 -28.36 17.32 10.15
N GLY A 542 -27.73 16.17 10.41
CA GLY A 542 -27.75 14.99 9.52
C GLY A 542 -26.79 15.04 8.32
N TRP A 543 -26.13 16.18 8.07
CA TRP A 543 -25.08 16.29 7.06
C TRP A 543 -23.71 15.98 7.63
N LYS A 544 -22.88 15.29 6.84
CA LYS A 544 -21.55 14.88 7.25
C LYS A 544 -20.49 15.67 6.50
N TYR A 545 -19.49 16.15 7.23
CA TYR A 545 -18.45 17.03 6.70
C TYR A 545 -17.05 16.55 7.08
N PRO A 546 -16.04 16.73 6.22
CA PRO A 546 -14.66 16.57 6.67
C PRO A 546 -14.34 17.67 7.70
N ASN A 547 -13.79 17.28 8.87
CA ASN A 547 -13.38 18.24 9.89
C ASN A 547 -12.08 18.97 9.49
N VAL A 548 -11.66 19.94 10.31
CA VAL A 548 -10.40 20.66 10.18
C VAL A 548 -9.24 19.67 10.19
N ARG A 549 -8.36 19.81 9.20
CA ARG A 549 -7.19 18.97 9.03
C ARG A 549 -6.24 19.08 10.23
N GLN A 550 -6.05 17.97 10.94
CA GLN A 550 -5.06 17.87 12.01
C GLN A 550 -3.62 17.91 11.44
N PRO A 551 -2.61 18.49 12.12
CA PRO A 551 -1.23 18.54 11.60
C PRO A 551 -0.60 17.13 11.55
N LYS A 552 0.45 16.93 10.73
CA LYS A 552 1.12 15.63 10.54
C LYS A 552 1.93 15.12 11.76
N GLY A 553 2.00 15.90 12.83
CA GLY A 553 2.59 15.52 14.10
C GLY A 553 2.30 16.57 15.15
N ILE A 554 1.35 16.28 16.03
CA ILE A 554 1.10 17.06 17.23
C ILE A 554 2.19 16.73 18.25
N ASN A 555 2.72 17.73 18.91
CA ASN A 555 3.64 17.58 20.02
C ASN A 555 3.20 18.47 21.19
N THR A 556 3.89 18.35 22.33
CA THR A 556 3.60 19.12 23.54
C THR A 556 3.55 20.62 23.30
N VAL A 557 4.36 21.17 22.40
CA VAL A 557 4.37 22.61 22.10
C VAL A 557 3.13 23.01 21.31
N ASP A 558 2.62 22.16 20.42
CA ASP A 558 1.34 22.44 19.74
C ASP A 558 0.20 22.48 20.77
N LEU A 559 0.14 21.50 21.68
CA LEU A 559 -0.87 21.48 22.75
C LEU A 559 -0.71 22.67 23.71
N LEU A 560 0.51 23.00 24.15
CA LEU A 560 0.81 24.20 24.93
C LEU A 560 0.44 25.51 24.21
N ASN A 561 0.28 25.50 22.88
CA ASN A 561 -0.26 26.61 22.10
C ASN A 561 -1.76 26.45 21.80
N LYS A 562 -2.47 25.71 22.67
CA LYS A 562 -3.93 25.49 22.65
C LYS A 562 -4.42 24.78 21.39
N HIS A 563 -3.59 23.94 20.76
CA HIS A 563 -4.04 23.11 19.64
C HIS A 563 -5.07 22.09 20.15
N ILE A 564 -6.25 22.05 19.53
CA ILE A 564 -7.34 21.14 19.89
C ILE A 564 -7.21 19.85 19.08
N LEU A 565 -7.19 18.73 19.80
CA LEU A 565 -7.26 17.39 19.24
C LEU A 565 -8.57 16.76 19.71
N PHE A 566 -9.43 16.38 18.76
CA PHE A 566 -10.70 15.74 19.11
C PHE A 566 -10.41 14.33 19.62
N GLN A 567 -11.07 13.99 20.71
CA GLN A 567 -10.92 12.81 21.53
C GLN A 567 -11.31 11.50 20.83
N ASP A 568 -12.37 11.54 20.03
CA ASP A 568 -12.99 10.44 19.32
C ASP A 568 -12.05 9.84 18.26
N GLY A 569 -11.13 10.66 17.75
CA GLY A 569 -10.07 10.26 16.84
C GLY A 569 -8.78 9.73 17.50
N VAL A 570 -8.68 9.66 18.84
CA VAL A 570 -7.43 9.33 19.55
C VAL A 570 -7.48 7.95 20.20
N PHE A 571 -6.48 7.13 19.90
CA PHE A 571 -6.30 5.80 20.47
C PHE A 571 -4.91 5.67 21.07
N PHE A 572 -4.81 5.05 22.24
CA PHE A 572 -3.55 4.96 22.98
C PHE A 572 -3.39 3.65 23.73
N ARG A 573 -2.15 3.25 24.00
CA ARG A 573 -1.87 2.04 24.78
C ARG A 573 -2.29 2.23 26.23
N ARG A 574 -2.90 1.21 26.83
CA ARG A 574 -3.23 1.16 28.25
C ARG A 574 -2.02 1.41 29.15
N GLU A 575 -0.86 0.87 28.78
CA GLU A 575 0.41 1.12 29.49
C GLU A 575 0.80 2.59 29.50
N ALA A 576 0.58 3.31 28.40
CA ALA A 576 0.88 4.74 28.30
C ALA A 576 -0.04 5.56 29.22
N TYR A 577 -1.32 5.19 29.29
CA TYR A 577 -2.29 5.76 30.22
C TYR A 577 -1.90 5.52 31.68
N GLN A 578 -1.51 4.29 32.04
CA GLN A 578 -1.06 3.95 33.39
C GLN A 578 0.22 4.69 33.78
N THR A 579 1.18 4.81 32.85
CA THR A 579 2.47 5.49 33.07
C THR A 579 2.31 6.97 33.46
N ILE A 580 1.24 7.62 33.00
CA ILE A 580 0.96 9.03 33.34
C ILE A 580 0.01 9.20 34.52
N GLY A 581 -0.41 8.10 35.17
CA GLY A 581 -1.33 8.12 36.30
C GLY A 581 -2.81 8.21 35.93
N GLY A 582 -3.16 7.96 34.66
CA GLY A 582 -4.55 7.97 34.18
C GLY A 582 -5.16 9.36 34.01
N LEU A 583 -6.49 9.43 34.02
CA LEU A 583 -7.28 10.68 33.87
C LEU A 583 -7.41 11.43 35.19
N ARG A 584 -7.38 12.75 35.10
CA ARG A 584 -7.76 13.66 36.19
C ARG A 584 -9.28 13.76 36.28
N ARG A 585 -9.85 13.39 37.44
CA ARG A 585 -11.30 13.36 37.67
C ARG A 585 -11.86 14.69 38.21
N ASP A 586 -10.96 15.59 38.61
CA ASP A 586 -11.28 16.94 39.07
C ASP A 586 -11.64 17.89 37.91
N LEU A 587 -11.22 17.57 36.69
CA LEU A 587 -11.58 18.31 35.46
C LEU A 587 -12.94 17.82 34.93
N LYS A 588 -13.82 18.74 34.53
CA LYS A 588 -15.17 18.41 34.02
C LYS A 588 -15.30 18.57 32.50
N LEU A 589 -14.51 19.45 31.91
CA LEU A 589 -14.58 19.82 30.49
C LEU A 589 -13.28 19.46 29.76
N ALA A 590 -12.11 19.82 30.28
CA ALA A 590 -10.82 19.73 29.58
C ALA A 590 -9.92 18.55 30.03
N GLY A 591 -10.52 17.46 30.53
CA GLY A 591 -9.78 16.27 30.96
C GLY A 591 -9.08 15.53 29.81
N ASP A 592 -9.62 15.60 28.60
CA ASP A 592 -9.03 15.11 27.37
C ASP A 592 -7.75 15.87 27.01
N TYR A 593 -7.81 17.21 27.03
CA TYR A 593 -6.67 18.06 26.77
C TYR A 593 -5.54 17.83 27.77
N ASP A 594 -5.85 17.72 29.07
CA ASP A 594 -4.87 17.37 30.10
C ASP A 594 -4.22 16.00 29.82
N LEU A 595 -5.02 15.01 29.46
CA LEU A 595 -4.54 13.68 29.08
C LEU A 595 -3.58 13.75 27.89
N TRP A 596 -3.95 14.46 26.81
CA TRP A 596 -3.11 14.64 25.64
C TRP A 596 -1.82 15.37 25.96
N LEU A 597 -1.88 16.40 26.81
CA LEU A 597 -0.73 17.18 27.21
C LEU A 597 0.29 16.31 27.96
N ARG A 598 -0.17 15.56 28.97
CA ARG A 598 0.67 14.64 29.77
C ARG A 598 1.20 13.47 28.94
N LEU A 599 0.39 12.88 28.06
CA LEU A 599 0.84 11.85 27.12
C LEU A 599 1.90 12.41 26.17
N SER A 600 1.69 13.58 25.57
CA SER A 600 2.60 14.15 24.56
C SER A 600 3.99 14.46 25.12
N ALA A 601 4.07 14.75 26.42
CA ALA A 601 5.30 15.04 27.13
C ALA A 601 6.21 13.80 27.25
N ARG A 602 5.62 12.60 27.23
CA ARG A 602 6.34 11.32 27.36
C ARG A 602 6.37 10.51 26.07
N PHE A 603 5.34 10.63 25.25
CA PHE A 603 5.10 9.80 24.09
C PHE A 603 4.87 10.62 22.83
N LYS A 604 5.31 10.06 21.70
CA LYS A 604 5.14 10.71 20.41
C LYS A 604 3.76 10.37 19.83
N PHE A 605 3.02 11.41 19.44
CA PHE A 605 1.74 11.26 18.76
C PHE A 605 1.97 11.04 17.27
N ILE A 606 1.29 10.05 16.69
CA ILE A 606 1.40 9.71 15.27
C ILE A 606 0.06 9.93 14.59
N ARG A 607 0.01 10.88 13.64
CA ARG A 607 -1.16 11.05 12.78
C ARG A 607 -1.31 9.86 11.83
N ARG A 608 -2.53 9.35 11.70
CA ARG A 608 -2.94 8.42 10.66
C ARG A 608 -3.86 9.09 9.63
N SER A 609 -3.90 8.53 8.43
CA SER A 609 -4.80 8.98 7.37
C SER A 609 -6.18 8.35 7.53
N GLY A 610 -7.19 9.04 6.99
CA GLY A 610 -8.58 8.59 7.05
C GLY A 610 -9.29 9.06 8.31
N HIS A 611 -10.60 8.82 8.31
CA HIS A 611 -11.50 9.20 9.40
C HIS A 611 -11.94 7.95 10.16
N VAL A 612 -11.84 8.00 11.49
CA VAL A 612 -12.21 6.88 12.39
C VAL A 612 -13.41 7.23 13.27
N SER A 613 -13.77 8.50 13.34
CA SER A 613 -14.88 9.00 14.13
C SER A 613 -15.60 10.16 13.44
N CYS A 614 -16.82 10.39 13.89
CA CYS A 614 -17.70 11.45 13.46
C CYS A 614 -18.24 12.18 14.69
N PHE A 615 -17.74 13.40 14.90
CA PHE A 615 -18.14 14.28 15.98
C PHE A 615 -19.50 14.91 15.68
N ARG A 616 -20.47 14.80 16.58
CA ARG A 616 -21.80 15.38 16.38
C ARG A 616 -21.89 16.77 16.99
N ILE A 617 -22.29 17.77 16.19
CA ILE A 617 -22.65 19.09 16.71
C ILE A 617 -24.16 19.13 16.96
N ARG A 618 -24.54 19.35 18.22
CA ARG A 618 -25.93 19.51 18.68
C ARG A 618 -26.06 20.63 19.70
N ARG A 619 -27.29 21.05 19.97
CA ARG A 619 -27.59 22.00 21.05
C ARG A 619 -27.43 21.35 22.43
N GLY A 620 -27.00 22.14 23.42
CA GLY A 620 -26.85 21.69 24.81
C GLY A 620 -25.71 20.71 25.03
N GLN A 621 -24.71 20.70 24.16
CA GLN A 621 -23.47 19.95 24.34
C GLN A 621 -22.46 20.76 25.16
N PHE A 622 -21.63 20.09 25.96
CA PHE A 622 -20.66 20.78 26.83
C PHE A 622 -19.66 21.67 26.06
N SER A 623 -19.37 21.34 24.81
CA SER A 623 -18.48 22.11 23.93
C SER A 623 -19.07 23.44 23.44
N GLU A 624 -20.33 23.77 23.74
CA GLU A 624 -20.88 25.11 23.52
C GLU A 624 -20.25 26.15 24.47
N ASN A 625 -19.86 25.74 25.68
CA ASN A 625 -19.22 26.63 26.66
C ASN A 625 -17.69 26.61 26.52
N MET A 626 -17.20 27.16 25.41
CA MET A 626 -15.77 27.23 25.13
C MET A 626 -15.00 28.11 26.13
N GLU A 627 -15.65 29.06 26.81
CA GLU A 627 -15.01 29.89 27.83
C GLU A 627 -14.63 29.05 29.05
N ALA A 628 -15.58 28.33 29.63
CA ALA A 628 -15.30 27.43 30.76
C ALA A 628 -14.31 26.32 30.40
N TYR A 629 -14.40 25.77 29.19
CA TYR A 629 -13.42 24.81 28.68
C TYR A 629 -12.01 25.42 28.62
N ASN A 630 -11.87 26.65 28.11
CA ASN A 630 -10.59 27.35 28.04
C ASN A 630 -10.01 27.62 29.44
N GLU A 631 -10.85 27.94 30.43
CA GLU A 631 -10.40 28.13 31.82
C GLU A 631 -9.82 26.84 32.42
N GLU A 632 -10.49 25.70 32.26
CA GLU A 632 -9.95 24.41 32.70
C GLU A 632 -8.68 24.02 31.93
N MET A 633 -8.63 24.31 30.62
CA MET A 633 -7.44 24.08 29.80
C MET A 633 -6.25 24.91 30.31
N GLU A 634 -6.46 26.17 30.68
CA GLU A 634 -5.41 27.00 31.28
C GLU A 634 -4.94 26.46 32.64
N ARG A 635 -5.87 25.99 33.48
CA ARG A 635 -5.54 25.33 34.76
C ARG A 635 -4.67 24.09 34.52
N ALA A 636 -5.06 23.21 33.59
CA ALA A 636 -4.27 22.04 33.22
C ALA A 636 -2.88 22.40 32.68
N ARG A 637 -2.76 23.46 31.86
CA ARG A 637 -1.47 23.97 31.37
C ARG A 637 -0.60 24.48 32.51
N HIS A 638 -1.18 25.24 33.44
CA HIS A 638 -0.47 25.79 34.59
C HIS A 638 0.07 24.67 35.49
N ASP A 639 -0.78 23.71 35.85
CA ASP A 639 -0.40 22.54 36.67
C ASP A 639 0.68 21.70 35.99
N PHE A 640 0.57 21.50 34.68
CA PHE A 640 1.56 20.77 33.91
C PHE A 640 2.93 21.48 33.89
N LEU A 641 2.94 22.80 33.72
CA LEU A 641 4.18 23.60 33.68
C LEU A 641 4.81 23.75 35.07
N SER A 642 4.02 23.82 36.14
CA SER A 642 4.54 23.93 37.51
C SER A 642 5.34 22.69 37.94
N GLN A 643 5.00 21.53 37.38
CA GLN A 643 5.69 20.26 37.60
C GLN A 643 6.88 20.04 36.63
N ALA A 644 7.09 20.92 35.65
CA ALA A 644 8.13 20.77 34.63
C ALA A 644 9.48 21.36 35.09
N SER A 645 10.57 20.68 34.78
CA SER A 645 11.92 21.20 35.03
C SER A 645 12.23 22.41 34.15
N ARG A 646 13.10 23.31 34.63
CA ARG A 646 13.58 24.48 33.86
C ARG A 646 14.13 24.11 32.48
N LEU A 647 14.80 22.96 32.37
CA LEU A 647 15.33 22.45 31.09
C LEU A 647 14.22 22.03 30.12
N GLN A 648 13.13 21.43 30.61
CA GLN A 648 11.96 21.08 29.78
C GLN A 648 11.26 22.33 29.25
N ILE A 649 11.03 23.31 30.14
CA ILE A 649 10.40 24.59 29.78
C ILE A 649 11.24 25.32 28.71
N LEU A 650 12.56 25.44 28.93
CA LEU A 650 13.47 26.07 27.96
C LEU A 650 13.47 25.35 26.60
N ARG A 651 13.45 24.01 26.61
CA ARG A 651 13.38 23.20 25.38
C ARG A 651 12.08 23.46 24.61
N TRP A 652 10.94 23.56 25.30
CA TRP A 652 9.65 23.85 24.67
C TRP A 652 9.58 25.26 24.11
N GLU A 653 10.14 26.26 24.80
CA GLU A 653 10.25 27.64 24.31
C GLU A 653 11.09 27.76 23.03
N ILE A 654 12.22 27.04 22.95
CA ILE A 654 13.04 26.99 21.73
C ILE A 654 12.26 26.33 20.58
N GLN A 655 11.57 25.23 20.85
CA GLN A 655 10.74 24.54 19.86
C GLN A 655 9.59 25.41 19.36
N LYS A 656 8.95 26.20 20.24
CA LYS A 656 7.88 27.14 19.91
C LYS A 656 8.32 28.17 18.88
N LYS A 657 9.50 28.77 19.07
CA LYS A 657 10.08 29.73 18.11
C LYS A 657 10.38 29.08 16.75
N TYR A 658 10.91 27.85 16.74
CA TYR A 658 11.15 27.11 15.49
C TYR A 658 9.86 26.76 14.74
N LEU A 659 8.83 26.27 15.46
CA LEU A 659 7.53 25.91 14.88
C LEU A 659 6.84 27.12 14.25
N PHE A 660 6.86 28.28 14.90
CA PHE A 660 6.31 29.53 14.36
C PHE A 660 6.93 29.90 12.99
N PHE A 661 8.25 29.81 12.87
CA PHE A 661 8.96 30.10 11.61
C PHE A 661 8.64 29.06 10.52
N SER A 662 8.59 27.78 10.89
CA SER A 662 8.29 26.69 9.94
C SER A 662 6.85 26.72 9.39
N LYS A 663 5.85 26.99 10.24
CA LYS A 663 4.44 27.08 9.83
C LYS A 663 4.19 28.27 8.89
N SER A 664 4.94 29.36 9.06
CA SER A 664 4.88 30.54 8.18
C SER A 664 5.35 30.23 6.76
N ILE A 665 6.35 29.35 6.61
CA ILE A 665 6.83 28.86 5.31
C ILE A 665 5.86 27.81 4.71
N GLU A 666 5.28 26.94 5.55
CA GLU A 666 4.37 25.89 5.08
C GLU A 666 3.04 26.46 4.52
N LYS A 667 2.57 27.59 5.07
CA LYS A 667 1.35 28.33 4.63
C LYS A 667 1.41 28.79 3.17
N ILE A 668 2.61 28.93 2.60
CA ILE A 668 2.86 29.36 1.22
C ILE A 668 2.77 28.17 0.24
N SER A 669 2.89 26.92 0.70
CA SER A 669 3.22 25.78 -0.20
C SER A 669 2.12 24.78 -0.53
N ARG A 670 0.94 24.73 0.12
CA ARG A 670 -0.02 23.61 -0.15
C ARG A 670 -1.49 23.98 -0.01
N ARG A 671 -2.23 23.89 -1.13
CA ARG A 671 -3.67 23.56 -1.13
C ARG A 671 -3.83 22.16 -1.71
N HIS A 672 -4.46 21.26 -0.96
CA HIS A 672 -4.78 19.91 -1.42
C HIS A 672 -6.03 19.95 -2.30
N ARG A 673 -5.98 19.25 -3.43
CA ARG A 673 -6.96 19.31 -4.54
C ARG A 673 -8.36 18.79 -4.19
N LEU A 674 -8.45 17.80 -3.29
CA LEU A 674 -9.68 17.10 -2.91
C LEU A 674 -9.87 17.23 -1.40
N PHE A 675 -10.01 18.46 -0.91
CA PHE A 675 -10.30 18.76 0.49
C PHE A 675 -11.24 19.96 0.52
N PHE A 676 -12.45 19.75 1.03
CA PHE A 676 -13.55 20.69 0.93
C PHE A 676 -14.10 20.99 2.34
N PRO A 677 -13.31 21.65 3.21
CA PRO A 677 -13.80 22.02 4.54
C PRO A 677 -14.90 23.07 4.40
N LEU A 678 -15.88 23.02 5.30
CA LEU A 678 -16.90 24.04 5.39
C LEU A 678 -16.40 25.29 6.11
N ASP A 679 -17.03 26.40 5.77
CA ASP A 679 -17.05 27.60 6.61
C ASP A 679 -18.29 27.53 7.52
N PHE A 680 -18.07 27.25 8.80
CA PHE A 680 -19.13 27.07 9.79
C PHE A 680 -19.95 28.35 10.04
N SER A 681 -19.49 29.52 9.59
CA SER A 681 -20.22 30.79 9.72
C SER A 681 -21.47 30.89 8.82
N ASN A 682 -21.58 30.02 7.80
CA ASN A 682 -22.64 30.05 6.78
C ASN A 682 -23.44 28.74 6.68
N LEU A 683 -23.59 27.98 7.79
CA LEU A 683 -24.34 26.73 7.79
C LEU A 683 -25.80 26.97 7.35
N PRO A 684 -26.36 26.22 6.39
CA PRO A 684 -27.76 26.32 6.01
C PRO A 684 -28.66 25.85 7.17
N PRO A 685 -29.94 26.29 7.19
CA PRO A 685 -30.90 25.82 8.17
C PRO A 685 -31.09 24.29 8.09
N PRO A 686 -31.46 23.63 9.21
CA PRO A 686 -31.58 22.18 9.28
C PRO A 686 -32.67 21.68 8.33
N PRO A 687 -32.42 20.67 7.48
CA PRO A 687 -33.49 19.88 6.91
C PRO A 687 -33.96 18.79 7.90
N VAL A 688 -35.26 18.52 7.80
CA VAL A 688 -36.11 17.59 8.55
C VAL A 688 -35.48 16.22 8.80
N SER A 689 -35.84 15.60 9.94
CA SER A 689 -35.45 14.26 10.40
C SER A 689 -35.09 13.29 9.26
N LEU A 690 -33.79 13.05 9.11
CA LEU A 690 -33.27 12.03 8.21
C LEU A 690 -33.37 10.69 8.93
N SER A 691 -34.42 9.92 8.61
CA SER A 691 -34.53 8.52 8.97
C SER A 691 -33.63 7.69 8.04
N GLY A 692 -32.87 6.74 8.59
CA GLY A 692 -32.16 5.73 7.78
C GLY A 692 -30.73 6.07 7.37
N THR A 693 -29.84 6.46 8.28
CA THR A 693 -28.39 6.32 8.02
C THR A 693 -28.04 4.84 7.95
N GLU A 694 -28.14 4.25 6.75
CA GLU A 694 -27.71 2.88 6.50
C GLU A 694 -26.21 2.76 6.76
N TYR A 695 -25.88 1.94 7.76
CA TYR A 695 -24.52 1.58 8.12
C TYR A 695 -23.91 0.72 7.02
N GLY A 696 -22.89 1.23 6.34
CA GLY A 696 -22.06 0.46 5.41
C GLY A 696 -20.96 1.31 4.78
N GLN A 697 -20.18 0.70 3.89
CA GLN A 697 -18.87 1.22 3.52
C GLN A 697 -18.65 1.23 2.00
N ALA A 698 -18.01 2.29 1.50
CA ALA A 698 -17.57 2.37 0.12
C ALA A 698 -16.37 1.43 -0.12
N LEU A 699 -16.54 0.47 -1.04
CA LEU A 699 -15.49 -0.46 -1.44
C LEU A 699 -14.86 -0.05 -2.76
N SER A 700 -13.53 -0.21 -2.86
CA SER A 700 -12.80 0.00 -4.10
C SER A 700 -13.22 -1.02 -5.15
N PRO A 701 -13.53 -0.59 -6.38
CA PRO A 701 -13.83 -1.52 -7.48
C PRO A 701 -12.60 -2.30 -7.97
N ILE A 702 -11.39 -1.97 -7.47
CA ILE A 702 -10.13 -2.61 -7.91
C ILE A 702 -9.74 -3.79 -7.01
N ASP A 703 -9.77 -3.60 -5.69
CA ASP A 703 -9.28 -4.58 -4.72
C ASP A 703 -10.28 -4.95 -3.62
N GLY A 704 -11.52 -4.46 -3.70
CA GLY A 704 -12.57 -4.74 -2.73
C GLY A 704 -12.34 -4.17 -1.33
N LYS A 705 -11.29 -3.35 -1.12
CA LYS A 705 -10.99 -2.77 0.21
C LYS A 705 -11.68 -1.43 0.41
N LEU A 706 -11.87 -1.06 1.67
CA LEU A 706 -12.50 0.19 2.09
C LEU A 706 -11.83 1.45 1.54
N ALA A 707 -12.66 2.38 1.09
CA ALA A 707 -12.26 3.73 0.75
C ALA A 707 -11.99 4.54 2.03
N GLU A 708 -10.80 5.11 2.12
CA GLU A 708 -10.24 5.57 3.41
C GLU A 708 -10.64 7.01 3.76
N ARG A 709 -11.12 7.78 2.77
CA ARG A 709 -11.24 9.23 2.91
C ARG A 709 -12.60 9.74 2.45
N PHE A 710 -13.35 10.30 3.38
CA PHE A 710 -14.56 11.05 3.07
C PHE A 710 -14.22 12.39 2.39
N LEU A 711 -14.98 12.75 1.34
CA LEU A 711 -14.83 14.03 0.62
C LEU A 711 -15.94 15.01 1.00
N PHE A 712 -17.20 14.62 0.83
CA PHE A 712 -18.39 15.43 1.14
C PHE A 712 -19.65 14.55 1.07
N SER A 713 -20.74 15.03 1.66
CA SER A 713 -22.07 14.43 1.53
C SER A 713 -22.95 15.28 0.62
N THR A 714 -23.91 14.67 -0.06
CA THR A 714 -24.80 15.41 -0.96
C THR A 714 -26.18 14.77 -1.03
N PRO A 715 -27.28 15.54 -1.14
CA PRO A 715 -28.60 14.96 -1.19
C PRO A 715 -28.85 14.36 -2.57
N ASP A 716 -29.67 13.32 -2.60
CA ASP A 716 -30.30 12.90 -3.84
C ASP A 716 -31.31 13.96 -4.25
N THR A 717 -31.12 14.62 -5.39
CA THR A 717 -31.99 15.73 -5.81
C THR A 717 -32.77 15.40 -7.07
N ARG A 718 -32.83 14.11 -7.43
CA ARG A 718 -33.42 13.71 -8.71
C ARG A 718 -34.92 13.96 -8.74
N PHE A 719 -35.65 13.74 -7.62
CA PHE A 719 -37.13 13.87 -7.59
C PHE A 719 -37.74 14.26 -6.22
N GLY A 720 -36.96 14.84 -5.30
CA GLY A 720 -37.46 15.26 -3.97
C GLY A 720 -37.26 14.24 -2.84
N ASP A 721 -36.53 13.15 -3.09
CA ASP A 721 -36.13 12.19 -2.05
C ASP A 721 -35.10 12.79 -1.08
N LYS A 722 -35.21 12.44 0.21
CA LYS A 722 -34.40 13.03 1.29
C LYS A 722 -33.10 12.28 1.59
N MET A 723 -32.74 11.27 0.80
CA MET A 723 -31.57 10.43 1.06
C MET A 723 -30.26 11.19 0.84
N ILE A 724 -29.32 11.06 1.79
CA ILE A 724 -27.98 11.65 1.67
C ILE A 724 -27.00 10.60 1.13
N ASN A 725 -26.29 10.97 0.08
CA ASN A 725 -25.17 10.24 -0.48
C ASN A 725 -23.84 10.77 0.08
N TYR A 726 -22.86 9.89 0.19
CA TYR A 726 -21.54 10.16 0.71
C TYR A 726 -20.50 9.84 -0.37
N ILE A 727 -19.62 10.80 -0.65
CA ILE A 727 -18.54 10.62 -1.61
C ILE A 727 -17.26 10.30 -0.86
N TYR A 728 -16.74 9.10 -1.08
CA TYR A 728 -15.46 8.64 -0.55
C TYR A 728 -14.38 8.64 -1.63
N LEU A 729 -13.12 8.67 -1.22
CA LEU A 729 -11.96 8.55 -2.08
C LEU A 729 -11.14 7.35 -1.64
N ASP A 730 -11.02 6.38 -2.54
CA ASP A 730 -9.96 5.39 -2.46
C ASP A 730 -8.63 6.08 -2.76
N THR A 731 -7.84 6.38 -1.72
CA THR A 731 -6.58 7.11 -1.91
C THR A 731 -5.49 6.26 -2.55
N ARG A 732 -5.65 4.93 -2.56
CA ARG A 732 -4.69 3.97 -3.13
C ARG A 732 -4.78 4.00 -4.65
N HIS A 733 -5.98 3.93 -5.21
CA HIS A 733 -6.20 3.93 -6.66
C HIS A 733 -6.61 5.31 -7.22
N LEU A 734 -6.93 6.27 -6.36
CA LEU A 734 -7.48 7.58 -6.71
C LEU A 734 -8.77 7.44 -7.53
N ILE A 735 -9.76 6.78 -6.91
CA ILE A 735 -11.11 6.59 -7.44
C ILE A 735 -12.07 7.17 -6.41
N ALA A 736 -12.95 8.06 -6.85
CA ALA A 736 -14.03 8.55 -6.01
C ALA A 736 -15.22 7.59 -6.13
N ILE A 737 -15.86 7.30 -5.00
CA ILE A 737 -16.88 6.27 -4.87
C ILE A 737 -18.09 6.88 -4.17
N THR A 738 -19.26 6.73 -4.77
CA THR A 738 -20.53 7.18 -4.20
C THR A 738 -21.16 6.08 -3.36
N TYR A 739 -21.67 6.42 -2.18
CA TYR A 739 -22.31 5.50 -1.23
C TYR A 739 -23.58 6.12 -0.63
N PRO A 740 -24.68 5.38 -0.41
CA PRO A 740 -24.87 3.97 -0.77
C PRO A 740 -24.91 3.79 -2.30
N PRO A 741 -24.53 2.61 -2.82
CA PRO A 741 -24.72 2.33 -4.24
C PRO A 741 -26.21 2.32 -4.57
N ILE A 742 -26.58 2.87 -5.72
CA ILE A 742 -27.95 2.76 -6.21
C ILE A 742 -28.29 1.30 -6.51
N GLN A 743 -29.44 0.83 -6.02
CA GLN A 743 -29.89 -0.53 -6.30
C GLN A 743 -30.27 -0.68 -7.78
N PRO A 744 -29.93 -1.80 -8.44
CA PRO A 744 -30.21 -2.00 -9.86
C PRO A 744 -31.69 -1.79 -10.24
N ALA A 745 -32.62 -2.26 -9.41
CA ALA A 745 -34.05 -2.07 -9.63
C ALA A 745 -34.48 -0.60 -9.58
N GLU A 746 -33.82 0.21 -8.75
CA GLU A 746 -34.08 1.65 -8.67
C GLU A 746 -33.47 2.39 -9.85
N LEU A 747 -32.28 1.98 -10.30
CA LEU A 747 -31.67 2.47 -11.52
C LEU A 747 -32.55 2.18 -12.76
N ASP A 748 -33.08 0.96 -12.89
CA ASP A 748 -33.99 0.57 -13.97
C ASP A 748 -35.31 1.37 -13.94
N ARG A 749 -35.86 1.65 -12.74
CA ARG A 749 -37.03 2.53 -12.59
C ARG A 749 -36.76 3.95 -13.08
N LEU A 750 -35.58 4.50 -12.77
CA LEU A 750 -35.18 5.82 -13.21
C LEU A 750 -35.05 5.90 -14.73
N TYR A 751 -34.43 4.89 -15.36
CA TYR A 751 -34.36 4.79 -16.81
C TYR A 751 -35.76 4.76 -17.45
N LYS A 752 -36.71 4.00 -16.90
CA LYS A 752 -38.11 3.96 -17.39
C LYS A 752 -38.83 5.30 -17.23
N ARG A 753 -38.58 6.00 -16.12
CA ARG A 753 -39.21 7.31 -15.83
C ARG A 753 -38.68 8.41 -16.75
N HIS A 754 -37.42 8.34 -17.18
CA HIS A 754 -36.84 9.24 -18.20
C HIS A 754 -37.62 9.26 -19.52
N TYR A 755 -38.08 8.10 -19.98
CA TYR A 755 -38.91 7.99 -21.19
C TYR A 755 -40.34 8.47 -21.00
N SER A 756 -40.78 8.68 -19.76
CA SER A 756 -42.18 8.92 -19.41
C SER A 756 -42.45 10.33 -18.88
N ALA A 757 -41.41 11.12 -18.57
CA ALA A 757 -41.53 12.40 -17.87
C ALA A 757 -41.31 13.59 -18.82
N PRO A 758 -42.15 14.65 -18.77
CA PRO A 758 -41.82 15.92 -19.42
C PRO A 758 -40.51 16.50 -18.82
N PRO A 759 -39.77 17.35 -19.55
CA PRO A 759 -38.55 17.99 -19.03
C PRO A 759 -38.86 18.62 -17.67
N SER A 760 -38.30 18.05 -16.61
CA SER A 760 -38.62 18.47 -15.25
C SER A 760 -38.09 19.88 -15.02
N SER A 761 -38.95 20.81 -14.62
CA SER A 761 -38.50 22.09 -14.04
C SER A 761 -37.61 21.79 -12.84
N ILE A 762 -36.42 22.39 -12.79
CA ILE A 762 -35.52 22.28 -11.64
C ILE A 762 -36.28 22.77 -10.41
N ASN A 763 -36.65 21.87 -9.50
CA ASN A 763 -37.16 22.27 -8.20
C ASN A 763 -35.99 22.92 -7.45
N ASN A 764 -36.11 24.21 -7.14
CA ASN A 764 -35.14 24.85 -6.26
C ASN A 764 -35.16 24.09 -4.93
N PRO A 765 -34.00 23.67 -4.40
CA PRO A 765 -33.97 22.99 -3.12
C PRO A 765 -34.54 23.92 -2.04
N GLU A 766 -35.39 23.39 -1.14
CA GLU A 766 -35.95 24.16 -0.01
C GLU A 766 -34.86 24.77 0.88
N SER A 767 -33.64 24.22 0.84
CA SER A 767 -32.45 24.77 1.48
C SER A 767 -31.20 24.57 0.60
N PRO A 768 -30.43 25.62 0.30
CA PRO A 768 -29.24 25.52 -0.56
C PRO A 768 -28.13 24.70 0.12
N SER A 769 -27.35 23.96 -0.68
CA SER A 769 -26.19 23.19 -0.21
C SER A 769 -25.19 24.07 0.54
N PRO A 770 -24.60 23.56 1.64
CA PRO A 770 -23.54 24.25 2.39
C PRO A 770 -22.26 24.45 1.55
N TYR A 771 -22.16 23.80 0.38
CA TYR A 771 -21.04 23.95 -0.55
C TYR A 771 -21.26 25.04 -1.61
N ARG A 772 -22.30 25.87 -1.49
CA ARG A 772 -22.40 27.09 -2.31
C ARG A 772 -21.12 27.93 -2.14
N GLN A 773 -20.66 28.63 -3.18
CA GLN A 773 -19.47 29.51 -3.20
C GLN A 773 -18.11 28.87 -3.59
N PHE A 774 -18.09 27.68 -4.20
CA PHE A 774 -16.91 27.22 -4.93
C PHE A 774 -16.83 27.94 -6.28
N GLU A 775 -16.35 29.19 -6.27
CA GLU A 775 -15.93 29.89 -7.49
C GLU A 775 -14.41 30.08 -7.44
N GLY A 776 -13.70 29.79 -8.54
CA GLY A 776 -12.25 29.92 -8.67
C GLY A 776 -11.69 31.17 -7.97
N LYS A 777 -11.14 30.98 -6.76
CA LYS A 777 -10.82 32.07 -5.82
C LYS A 777 -9.52 32.80 -6.17
N ARG A 778 -8.83 32.45 -7.27
CA ARG A 778 -7.52 33.02 -7.57
C ARG A 778 -7.63 34.27 -8.45
N PRO A 779 -6.87 35.34 -8.16
CA PRO A 779 -6.88 36.57 -8.96
C PRO A 779 -6.65 36.34 -10.46
N TRP A 780 -5.77 35.39 -10.83
CA TRP A 780 -5.52 35.05 -12.24
C TRP A 780 -6.66 34.25 -12.89
N GLU A 781 -7.42 33.45 -12.13
CA GLU A 781 -8.60 32.73 -12.66
C GLU A 781 -9.72 33.72 -12.98
N LYS A 782 -9.91 34.72 -12.11
CA LYS A 782 -10.80 35.86 -12.38
C LYS A 782 -10.35 36.70 -13.58
N LEU A 783 -9.04 36.81 -13.80
CA LEU A 783 -8.48 37.47 -14.99
C LEU A 783 -8.81 36.70 -16.27
N LEU A 784 -8.67 35.36 -16.28
CA LEU A 784 -8.99 34.53 -17.45
C LEU A 784 -10.46 34.65 -17.89
N LEU A 785 -11.38 34.77 -16.93
CA LEU A 785 -12.82 34.96 -17.19
C LEU A 785 -13.18 36.34 -17.79
N ARG A 786 -12.27 37.32 -17.67
CA ARG A 786 -12.44 38.68 -18.19
C ARG A 786 -11.86 38.87 -19.59
N LEU A 787 -11.06 37.93 -20.09
CA LEU A 787 -10.47 38.02 -21.43
C LEU A 787 -11.54 37.75 -22.51
N PRO A 788 -11.66 38.61 -23.54
CA PRO A 788 -12.62 38.43 -24.63
C PRO A 788 -12.10 37.37 -25.61
N VAL A 789 -12.51 36.11 -25.40
CA VAL A 789 -12.07 34.97 -26.22
C VAL A 789 -13.00 34.69 -27.40
N GLU A 790 -14.12 35.42 -27.51
CA GLU A 790 -15.17 35.21 -28.52
C GLU A 790 -14.67 35.35 -29.95
N ARG A 791 -13.74 36.29 -30.20
CA ARG A 791 -13.11 36.48 -31.52
C ARG A 791 -12.11 35.38 -31.88
N TRP A 792 -11.56 34.69 -30.90
CA TRP A 792 -10.59 33.60 -31.12
C TRP A 792 -11.30 32.25 -31.25
N LEU A 793 -12.47 32.11 -30.64
CA LEU A 793 -13.30 30.91 -30.72
C LEU A 793 -13.65 30.56 -32.18
N SER A 794 -14.05 31.53 -33.00
CA SER A 794 -14.35 31.30 -34.42
C SER A 794 -13.12 30.98 -35.29
N TYR A 795 -11.92 31.36 -34.84
CA TYR A 795 -10.68 31.15 -35.58
C TYR A 795 -10.04 29.78 -35.29
N PHE A 796 -10.11 29.31 -34.04
CA PHE A 796 -9.47 28.06 -33.62
C PHE A 796 -10.41 26.85 -33.62
N PHE A 797 -11.74 27.06 -33.62
CA PHE A 797 -12.72 25.99 -33.54
C PHE A 797 -13.77 26.15 -34.64
N SER A 798 -13.85 25.16 -35.53
CA SER A 798 -14.75 25.16 -36.69
C SER A 798 -16.12 24.51 -36.43
N LYS A 799 -16.48 24.23 -35.17
CA LYS A 799 -17.68 23.48 -34.77
C LYS A 799 -18.41 24.14 -33.60
N ASP A 800 -19.73 23.96 -33.56
CA ASP A 800 -20.56 24.37 -32.44
C ASP A 800 -20.13 23.61 -31.16
N LEU A 801 -19.73 24.35 -30.14
CA LEU A 801 -19.19 23.85 -28.87
C LEU A 801 -20.25 23.19 -27.97
N TRP A 802 -21.51 23.25 -28.40
CA TRP A 802 -22.66 22.68 -27.72
C TRP A 802 -23.14 21.36 -28.35
N LEU A 803 -22.70 21.04 -29.58
CA LEU A 803 -23.09 19.79 -30.25
C LEU A 803 -22.27 18.61 -29.75
N ASP A 804 -22.92 17.45 -29.65
CA ASP A 804 -22.23 16.19 -29.36
C ASP A 804 -21.20 15.89 -30.45
N ASN A 805 -19.95 15.75 -30.01
CA ASN A 805 -18.79 15.53 -30.88
C ASN A 805 -18.13 14.16 -30.61
N THR A 806 -18.80 13.26 -29.88
CA THR A 806 -18.29 11.97 -29.40
C THR A 806 -17.67 11.14 -30.53
N LEU A 807 -18.34 11.03 -31.69
CA LEU A 807 -17.79 10.27 -32.82
C LEU A 807 -16.46 10.84 -33.34
N ASN A 808 -16.32 12.16 -33.38
CA ASN A 808 -15.09 12.80 -33.83
C ASN A 808 -13.98 12.65 -32.79
N GLU A 809 -14.30 12.77 -31.51
CA GLU A 809 -13.36 12.53 -30.40
C GLU A 809 -12.89 11.07 -30.37
N LEU A 810 -13.80 10.11 -30.54
CA LEU A 810 -13.48 8.70 -30.70
C LEU A 810 -12.53 8.49 -31.88
N SER A 811 -12.83 9.06 -33.05
CA SER A 811 -11.99 8.96 -34.25
C SER A 811 -10.59 9.52 -34.05
N ASN A 812 -10.50 10.72 -33.47
CA ASN A 812 -9.23 11.38 -33.17
C ASN A 812 -8.42 10.61 -32.12
N THR A 813 -9.10 9.91 -31.21
CA THR A 813 -8.44 9.09 -30.19
C THR A 813 -7.94 7.78 -30.79
N LEU A 814 -8.74 7.10 -31.62
CA LEU A 814 -8.35 5.90 -32.36
C LEU A 814 -7.15 6.16 -33.28
N GLN A 815 -7.17 7.26 -34.04
CA GLN A 815 -6.06 7.65 -34.91
C GLN A 815 -4.77 7.87 -34.12
N SER A 816 -4.84 8.51 -32.94
CA SER A 816 -3.69 8.67 -32.05
C SER A 816 -3.26 7.38 -31.35
N SER A 817 -4.09 6.34 -31.41
CA SER A 817 -3.81 5.00 -30.89
C SER A 817 -3.33 4.05 -31.99
N GLN A 818 -2.93 4.59 -33.16
CA GLN A 818 -2.45 3.83 -34.31
C GLN A 818 -3.48 2.86 -34.92
N ILE A 819 -4.78 3.10 -34.70
CA ILE A 819 -5.86 2.40 -35.41
C ILE A 819 -6.10 3.08 -36.76
N ASN A 820 -6.07 2.32 -37.84
CA ASN A 820 -6.34 2.83 -39.17
C ASN A 820 -7.85 3.07 -39.37
N ILE A 821 -8.30 4.29 -39.07
CA ILE A 821 -9.71 4.69 -39.17
C ILE A 821 -10.26 4.70 -40.61
N HIS A 822 -9.39 4.60 -41.62
CA HIS A 822 -9.77 4.53 -43.03
C HIS A 822 -9.99 3.08 -43.52
N SER A 823 -9.59 2.09 -42.72
CA SER A 823 -9.86 0.67 -43.00
C SER A 823 -11.29 0.28 -42.55
N PRO A 824 -11.84 -0.85 -43.06
CA PRO A 824 -13.08 -1.40 -42.55
C PRO A 824 -12.99 -1.72 -41.05
N LEU A 825 -13.82 -1.09 -40.21
CA LEU A 825 -13.83 -1.33 -38.76
C LEU A 825 -15.21 -1.82 -38.28
N ARG A 826 -15.24 -2.86 -37.45
CA ARG A 826 -16.40 -3.29 -36.68
C ARG A 826 -16.35 -2.65 -35.30
N VAL A 827 -17.36 -1.83 -34.98
CA VAL A 827 -17.43 -1.06 -33.75
C VAL A 827 -18.62 -1.53 -32.91
N LEU A 828 -18.38 -1.99 -31.68
CA LEU A 828 -19.43 -2.26 -30.70
C LEU A 828 -19.56 -1.05 -29.76
N ASP A 829 -20.73 -0.45 -29.70
CA ASP A 829 -21.10 0.60 -28.74
C ASP A 829 -21.86 -0.03 -27.57
N THR A 830 -21.26 -0.04 -26.38
CA THR A 830 -21.83 -0.66 -25.17
C THR A 830 -22.46 0.39 -24.26
N GLY A 831 -23.77 0.29 -24.08
CA GLY A 831 -24.62 1.38 -23.58
C GLY A 831 -25.05 2.33 -24.70
N CYS A 832 -25.41 1.80 -25.87
CA CYS A 832 -25.68 2.62 -27.06
C CYS A 832 -26.98 3.45 -26.97
N PHE A 833 -27.82 3.20 -25.96
CA PHE A 833 -29.11 3.86 -25.77
C PHE A 833 -29.94 3.80 -27.07
N GLU A 834 -30.46 4.95 -27.56
CA GLU A 834 -31.23 5.08 -28.80
C GLU A 834 -30.39 5.04 -30.10
N GLY A 835 -29.09 4.77 -30.01
CA GLY A 835 -28.20 4.59 -31.16
C GLY A 835 -27.68 5.88 -31.79
N HIS A 836 -27.60 7.01 -31.06
CA HIS A 836 -27.10 8.28 -31.61
C HIS A 836 -25.66 8.21 -32.15
N LEU A 837 -24.76 7.47 -31.47
CA LEU A 837 -23.42 7.22 -31.99
C LEU A 837 -23.46 6.32 -33.24
N LEU A 838 -24.34 5.31 -33.24
CA LEU A 838 -24.53 4.39 -34.35
C LEU A 838 -25.05 5.11 -35.61
N ASP A 839 -25.92 6.12 -35.46
CA ASP A 839 -26.37 7.00 -36.55
C ASP A 839 -25.15 7.64 -37.25
N GLY A 840 -24.22 8.18 -36.45
CA GLY A 840 -22.99 8.77 -36.97
C GLY A 840 -22.00 7.75 -37.56
N ILE A 841 -21.94 6.53 -37.01
CA ILE A 841 -21.12 5.44 -37.55
C ILE A 841 -21.68 4.95 -38.89
N ALA A 842 -23.00 4.79 -39.01
CA ALA A 842 -23.68 4.35 -40.23
C ALA A 842 -23.49 5.35 -41.39
N ALA A 843 -23.33 6.63 -41.10
CA ALA A 843 -22.97 7.65 -42.09
C ALA A 843 -21.56 7.48 -42.67
N ARG A 844 -20.70 6.63 -42.08
CA ARG A 844 -19.34 6.35 -42.56
C ARG A 844 -19.31 5.11 -43.44
N LYS A 845 -18.74 5.23 -44.65
CA LYS A 845 -18.62 4.12 -45.60
C LYS A 845 -17.74 2.95 -45.12
N SER A 846 -16.78 3.23 -44.23
CA SER A 846 -15.78 2.24 -43.79
C SER A 846 -16.10 1.60 -42.44
N TRP A 847 -17.09 2.05 -41.68
CA TRP A 847 -17.34 1.51 -40.33
C TRP A 847 -18.66 0.78 -40.29
N ARG A 848 -18.72 -0.28 -39.48
CA ARG A 848 -19.94 -1.04 -39.21
C ARG A 848 -20.21 -1.03 -37.71
N GLY A 849 -21.29 -0.36 -37.32
CA GLY A 849 -21.69 -0.21 -35.93
C GLY A 849 -22.60 -1.34 -35.45
N TYR A 850 -22.43 -1.72 -34.19
CA TYR A 850 -23.26 -2.65 -33.44
C TYR A 850 -23.51 -2.08 -32.05
N GLY A 851 -24.67 -2.35 -31.46
CA GLY A 851 -25.04 -1.85 -30.14
C GLY A 851 -25.28 -2.96 -29.12
N LEU A 852 -25.00 -2.67 -27.85
CA LEU A 852 -25.43 -3.46 -26.69
C LEU A 852 -26.09 -2.52 -25.69
N GLU A 853 -27.33 -2.78 -25.30
CA GLU A 853 -28.09 -1.89 -24.42
C GLU A 853 -29.07 -2.67 -23.53
N PRO A 854 -29.07 -2.49 -22.19
CA PRO A 854 -30.01 -3.19 -21.32
C PRO A 854 -31.47 -2.69 -21.42
N ASN A 855 -31.69 -1.41 -21.75
CA ASN A 855 -33.03 -0.83 -21.83
C ASN A 855 -33.77 -1.27 -23.10
N ILE A 856 -34.88 -2.00 -22.94
CA ILE A 856 -35.67 -2.52 -24.06
C ILE A 856 -36.25 -1.43 -24.97
N GLN A 857 -36.73 -0.31 -24.41
CA GLN A 857 -37.32 0.78 -25.21
C GLN A 857 -36.24 1.44 -26.09
N ALA A 858 -35.06 1.67 -25.52
CA ALA A 858 -33.90 2.20 -26.24
C ALA A 858 -33.47 1.27 -27.39
N VAL A 859 -33.43 -0.05 -27.11
CA VAL A 859 -33.11 -1.10 -28.10
C VAL A 859 -34.14 -1.10 -29.24
N GLU A 860 -35.43 -1.01 -28.93
CA GLU A 860 -36.50 -0.98 -29.93
C GLU A 860 -36.39 0.27 -30.84
N ILE A 861 -36.11 1.44 -30.26
CA ILE A 861 -35.87 2.68 -31.02
C ILE A 861 -34.65 2.53 -31.93
N ALA A 862 -33.52 2.05 -31.40
CA ALA A 862 -32.30 1.88 -32.18
C ALA A 862 -32.46 0.86 -33.32
N ARG A 863 -33.16 -0.25 -33.07
CA ARG A 863 -33.51 -1.24 -34.12
C ARG A 863 -34.49 -0.66 -35.14
N GLY A 864 -35.42 0.19 -34.73
CA GLY A 864 -36.33 0.92 -35.61
C GLY A 864 -35.61 1.86 -36.58
N LYS A 865 -34.44 2.40 -36.18
CA LYS A 865 -33.53 3.15 -37.05
C LYS A 865 -32.69 2.27 -38.00
N GLY A 866 -32.80 0.94 -37.89
CA GLY A 866 -32.07 -0.03 -38.71
C GLY A 866 -30.75 -0.53 -38.12
N HIS A 867 -30.45 -0.21 -36.84
CA HIS A 867 -29.20 -0.64 -36.20
C HIS A 867 -29.26 -2.08 -35.69
N CYS A 868 -28.11 -2.77 -35.70
CA CYS A 868 -27.97 -4.09 -35.09
C CYS A 868 -27.64 -3.93 -33.60
N VAL A 869 -28.64 -4.10 -32.74
CA VAL A 869 -28.51 -3.91 -31.28
C VAL A 869 -28.94 -5.17 -30.55
N TRP A 870 -28.11 -5.65 -29.63
CA TRP A 870 -28.45 -6.71 -28.67
C TRP A 870 -28.97 -6.11 -27.36
N GLN A 871 -29.98 -6.76 -26.78
CA GLN A 871 -30.49 -6.35 -25.47
C GLN A 871 -29.68 -7.05 -24.38
N GLY A 872 -29.05 -6.29 -23.49
CA GLY A 872 -28.31 -6.84 -22.36
C GLY A 872 -27.33 -5.88 -21.72
N ARG A 873 -26.81 -6.27 -20.55
CA ARG A 873 -25.78 -5.52 -19.84
C ARG A 873 -24.39 -5.88 -20.35
N ALA A 874 -23.41 -5.00 -20.13
CA ALA A 874 -22.05 -5.19 -20.62
C ALA A 874 -21.34 -6.38 -19.95
N GLU A 875 -21.68 -6.70 -18.70
CA GLU A 875 -21.19 -7.86 -17.97
C GLU A 875 -21.66 -9.21 -18.53
N ASP A 876 -22.74 -9.21 -19.32
CA ASP A 876 -23.36 -10.39 -19.92
C ASP A 876 -23.13 -10.46 -21.44
N ALA A 877 -22.29 -9.56 -21.98
CA ALA A 877 -22.10 -9.38 -23.42
C ALA A 877 -21.67 -10.67 -24.13
N VAL A 878 -20.88 -11.52 -23.46
CA VAL A 878 -20.34 -12.77 -24.02
C VAL A 878 -21.40 -13.86 -24.10
N GLU A 879 -22.41 -13.85 -23.23
CA GLU A 879 -23.54 -14.78 -23.33
C GLU A 879 -24.56 -14.37 -24.40
N ILE A 880 -24.61 -13.08 -24.74
CA ILE A 880 -25.65 -12.49 -25.61
C ILE A 880 -25.18 -12.35 -27.05
N ILE A 881 -23.94 -11.90 -27.24
CA ILE A 881 -23.37 -11.68 -28.57
C ILE A 881 -22.82 -13.00 -29.10
N PRO A 882 -23.25 -13.48 -30.28
CA PRO A 882 -22.77 -14.76 -30.82
C PRO A 882 -21.25 -14.75 -30.99
N TYR A 883 -20.59 -15.87 -30.63
CA TYR A 883 -19.12 -16.00 -30.64
C TYR A 883 -18.48 -15.73 -32.03
N SER A 884 -19.25 -15.80 -33.11
CA SER A 884 -18.81 -15.43 -34.46
C SER A 884 -18.53 -13.92 -34.64
N TYR A 885 -18.97 -13.07 -33.71
CA TYR A 885 -18.73 -11.64 -33.74
C TYR A 885 -17.50 -11.28 -32.91
N GLN A 886 -16.57 -10.59 -33.55
CA GLN A 886 -15.44 -9.93 -32.92
C GLN A 886 -15.37 -8.48 -33.40
N PHE A 887 -14.85 -7.58 -32.57
CA PHE A 887 -14.88 -6.15 -32.83
C PHE A 887 -13.47 -5.54 -32.82
N ASP A 888 -13.19 -4.70 -33.81
CA ASP A 888 -11.93 -3.96 -33.90
C ASP A 888 -11.90 -2.81 -32.88
N VAL A 889 -13.08 -2.29 -32.54
CA VAL A 889 -13.26 -1.27 -31.50
C VAL A 889 -14.47 -1.63 -30.64
N ILE A 890 -14.28 -1.71 -29.32
CA ILE A 890 -15.38 -1.72 -28.35
C ILE A 890 -15.36 -0.39 -27.61
N PHE A 891 -16.45 0.37 -27.68
CA PHE A 891 -16.57 1.69 -27.06
C PHE A 891 -17.55 1.66 -25.89
N MET A 892 -17.08 2.10 -24.73
CA MET A 892 -17.88 2.35 -23.53
C MET A 892 -18.02 3.86 -23.31
N GLY A 893 -19.06 4.47 -23.88
CA GLY A 893 -19.32 5.91 -23.75
C GLY A 893 -20.15 6.22 -22.50
N GLN A 894 -19.55 6.88 -21.50
CA GLN A 894 -20.22 7.29 -20.26
C GLN A 894 -21.00 6.14 -19.58
N SER A 895 -20.43 4.94 -19.56
CA SER A 895 -21.12 3.75 -19.05
C SER A 895 -20.36 3.06 -17.91
N ILE A 896 -19.02 3.09 -17.90
CA ILE A 896 -18.21 2.40 -16.90
C ILE A 896 -18.46 2.91 -15.47
N GLU A 897 -18.74 4.21 -15.31
CA GLU A 897 -19.03 4.87 -14.04
C GLU A 897 -20.34 4.41 -13.37
N HIS A 898 -21.22 3.76 -14.13
CA HIS A 898 -22.51 3.25 -13.67
C HIS A 898 -22.49 1.75 -13.35
N THR A 899 -21.43 1.04 -13.76
CA THR A 899 -21.34 -0.42 -13.60
C THR A 899 -21.13 -0.82 -12.15
N ASP A 900 -21.69 -1.97 -11.74
CA ASP A 900 -21.50 -2.52 -10.39
C ASP A 900 -20.08 -3.08 -10.20
N ASP A 901 -19.56 -3.76 -11.24
CA ASP A 901 -18.23 -4.35 -11.26
C ASP A 901 -17.51 -4.00 -12.59
N PRO A 902 -16.79 -2.86 -12.63
CA PRO A 902 -16.11 -2.42 -13.83
C PRO A 902 -14.97 -3.37 -14.25
N VAL A 903 -14.40 -4.15 -13.31
CA VAL A 903 -13.37 -5.15 -13.62
C VAL A 903 -13.99 -6.30 -14.38
N ARG A 904 -15.12 -6.84 -13.90
CA ARG A 904 -15.85 -7.90 -14.60
C ARG A 904 -16.30 -7.46 -15.99
N VAL A 905 -16.87 -6.26 -16.11
CA VAL A 905 -17.36 -5.73 -17.40
C VAL A 905 -16.23 -5.69 -18.43
N LEU A 906 -15.09 -5.08 -18.09
CA LEU A 906 -13.96 -5.00 -19.02
C LEU A 906 -13.35 -6.36 -19.35
N ARG A 907 -13.28 -7.29 -18.38
CA ARG A 907 -12.83 -8.68 -18.64
C ARG A 907 -13.75 -9.39 -19.64
N ARG A 908 -15.06 -9.17 -19.55
CA ARG A 908 -16.04 -9.77 -20.46
C ARG A 908 -15.99 -9.16 -21.85
N LEU A 909 -15.95 -7.83 -21.95
CA LEU A 909 -15.82 -7.15 -23.23
C LEU A 909 -14.50 -7.44 -23.94
N ARG A 910 -13.40 -7.63 -23.18
CA ARG A 910 -12.10 -8.04 -23.75
C ARG A 910 -12.21 -9.31 -24.61
N LEU A 911 -13.05 -10.27 -24.24
CA LEU A 911 -13.23 -11.53 -24.97
C LEU A 911 -13.89 -11.35 -26.35
N LEU A 912 -14.51 -10.21 -26.61
CA LEU A 912 -15.15 -9.87 -27.89
C LEU A 912 -14.24 -9.06 -28.82
N LEU A 913 -13.01 -8.73 -28.38
CA LEU A 913 -12.05 -8.00 -29.22
C LEU A 913 -11.53 -8.90 -30.35
N ALA A 914 -11.47 -8.35 -31.56
CA ALA A 914 -10.73 -8.93 -32.66
C ALA A 914 -9.21 -8.80 -32.39
N PRO A 915 -8.36 -9.61 -33.03
CA PRO A 915 -6.92 -9.47 -32.91
C PRO A 915 -6.42 -8.06 -33.25
N GLY A 916 -5.64 -7.45 -32.35
CA GLY A 916 -5.19 -6.06 -32.47
C GLY A 916 -6.27 -4.99 -32.20
N GLY A 917 -7.50 -5.41 -31.87
CA GLY A 917 -8.62 -4.55 -31.51
C GLY A 917 -8.39 -3.76 -30.22
N VAL A 918 -9.21 -2.73 -30.00
CA VAL A 918 -9.08 -1.84 -28.85
C VAL A 918 -10.39 -1.65 -28.11
N LEU A 919 -10.31 -1.55 -26.79
CA LEU A 919 -11.41 -1.13 -25.93
C LEU A 919 -11.20 0.32 -25.53
N VAL A 920 -12.19 1.17 -25.78
CA VAL A 920 -12.15 2.60 -25.51
C VAL A 920 -13.20 2.95 -24.46
N VAL A 921 -12.75 3.43 -23.30
CA VAL A 921 -13.62 3.94 -22.23
C VAL A 921 -13.66 5.46 -22.29
N SER A 922 -14.85 6.05 -22.33
CA SER A 922 -15.06 7.48 -22.12
C SER A 922 -15.79 7.72 -20.79
N THR A 923 -15.15 8.38 -19.82
CA THR A 923 -15.70 8.57 -18.46
C THR A 923 -15.27 9.91 -17.87
N PRO A 924 -16.01 10.49 -16.90
CA PRO A 924 -15.58 11.68 -16.20
C PRO A 924 -14.21 11.52 -15.54
N ASN A 925 -13.44 12.60 -15.53
CA ASN A 925 -12.05 12.59 -15.13
C ASN A 925 -11.87 13.18 -13.73
N LEU A 926 -11.54 12.36 -12.74
CA LEU A 926 -11.19 12.82 -11.38
C LEU A 926 -9.93 13.72 -11.40
N ASP A 927 -9.15 13.65 -12.49
CA ASP A 927 -8.07 14.57 -12.77
C ASP A 927 -8.51 15.88 -13.43
N SER A 928 -9.79 16.26 -13.42
CA SER A 928 -10.25 17.56 -13.94
C SER A 928 -9.85 18.75 -13.07
N ARG A 929 -9.38 19.84 -13.70
CA ARG A 929 -9.18 21.13 -13.04
C ARG A 929 -10.50 21.76 -12.58
N GLN A 930 -11.64 21.44 -13.21
CA GLN A 930 -12.94 21.91 -12.77
C GLN A 930 -13.28 21.49 -11.33
N ILE A 931 -12.84 20.30 -10.89
CA ILE A 931 -13.05 19.85 -9.49
C ILE A 931 -12.39 20.83 -8.49
N THR A 932 -11.28 21.46 -8.85
CA THR A 932 -10.67 22.48 -7.97
C THR A 932 -11.42 23.80 -7.96
N TRP A 933 -12.22 24.06 -8.98
CA TRP A 933 -13.01 25.28 -9.13
C TRP A 933 -14.38 25.14 -8.46
N PHE A 934 -15.08 24.04 -8.74
CA PHE A 934 -16.45 23.79 -8.29
C PHE A 934 -16.53 22.88 -7.05
N GLY A 935 -15.47 22.13 -6.73
CA GLY A 935 -15.48 21.27 -5.54
C GLY A 935 -16.67 20.30 -5.56
N PRO A 936 -17.47 20.24 -4.47
CA PRO A 936 -18.69 19.43 -4.40
C PRO A 936 -19.81 19.80 -5.39
N THR A 937 -19.79 20.96 -6.03
CA THR A 937 -20.82 21.38 -7.02
C THR A 937 -20.41 21.09 -8.47
N TRP A 938 -19.37 20.27 -8.67
CA TRP A 938 -18.96 19.81 -9.99
C TRP A 938 -19.98 18.81 -10.57
N ALA A 939 -20.49 19.08 -11.76
CA ALA A 939 -21.64 18.35 -12.29
C ALA A 939 -21.38 16.86 -12.52
N HIS A 940 -20.15 16.49 -12.85
CA HIS A 940 -19.79 15.09 -13.11
C HIS A 940 -19.75 14.20 -11.85
N TRP A 941 -19.94 14.73 -10.64
CA TRP A 941 -20.19 13.88 -9.48
C TRP A 941 -21.45 13.04 -9.66
N HIS A 942 -22.48 13.61 -10.27
CA HIS A 942 -23.76 13.00 -10.64
C HIS A 942 -24.25 11.90 -9.68
N ALA A 943 -24.18 12.14 -8.38
CA ALA A 943 -24.53 11.20 -7.34
C ALA A 943 -26.05 11.03 -7.23
N PRO A 944 -26.57 9.82 -6.98
CA PRO A 944 -25.86 8.53 -6.86
C PRO A 944 -25.65 7.79 -8.19
N TYR A 945 -25.92 8.42 -9.33
CA TYR A 945 -25.89 7.80 -10.64
C TYR A 945 -24.47 7.43 -11.10
N HIS A 946 -23.47 8.28 -10.85
CA HIS A 946 -22.06 7.90 -10.99
C HIS A 946 -21.61 7.20 -9.71
N ARG A 947 -21.42 5.89 -9.81
CA ARG A 947 -20.91 5.07 -8.71
C ARG A 947 -19.40 5.25 -8.54
N TYR A 948 -18.69 5.35 -9.66
CA TYR A 948 -17.24 5.49 -9.71
C TYR A 948 -16.80 6.65 -10.59
N ILE A 949 -15.88 7.47 -10.09
CA ILE A 949 -15.20 8.48 -10.92
C ILE A 949 -13.71 8.22 -10.86
N PHE A 950 -13.14 7.90 -12.01
CA PHE A 950 -11.77 7.45 -12.11
C PHE A 950 -10.82 8.61 -12.38
N SER A 951 -9.65 8.58 -11.74
CA SER A 951 -8.50 9.36 -12.19
C SER A 951 -7.76 8.61 -13.30
N ARG A 952 -6.76 9.24 -13.93
CA ARG A 952 -5.84 8.52 -14.82
C ARG A 952 -5.20 7.33 -14.10
N LYS A 953 -4.85 7.47 -12.82
CA LYS A 953 -4.30 6.38 -12.01
C LYS A 953 -5.31 5.25 -11.82
N GLY A 954 -6.57 5.59 -11.57
CA GLY A 954 -7.67 4.63 -11.38
C GLY A 954 -7.94 3.82 -12.64
N LEU A 955 -8.00 4.48 -13.80
CA LEU A 955 -8.18 3.82 -15.10
C LEU A 955 -7.00 2.90 -15.46
N PHE A 956 -5.78 3.31 -15.15
CA PHE A 956 -4.60 2.44 -15.34
C PHE A 956 -4.63 1.22 -14.41
N ALA A 957 -5.08 1.38 -13.16
CA ALA A 957 -5.28 0.25 -12.26
C ALA A 957 -6.37 -0.70 -12.78
N LEU A 958 -7.46 -0.15 -13.32
CA LEU A 958 -8.55 -0.91 -13.91
C LEU A 958 -8.10 -1.71 -15.15
N ALA A 959 -7.32 -1.09 -16.06
CA ALA A 959 -6.72 -1.78 -17.20
C ALA A 959 -5.83 -2.96 -16.74
N ARG A 960 -4.95 -2.70 -15.78
CA ARG A 960 -4.06 -3.73 -15.23
C ARG A 960 -4.82 -4.91 -14.62
N GLN A 961 -5.89 -4.66 -13.89
CA GLN A 961 -6.71 -5.71 -13.25
C GLN A 961 -7.47 -6.58 -14.27
N THR A 962 -7.68 -6.06 -15.48
CA THR A 962 -8.45 -6.70 -16.55
C THR A 962 -7.57 -7.36 -17.61
N GLY A 963 -6.24 -7.24 -17.48
CA GLY A 963 -5.26 -7.72 -18.47
C GLY A 963 -5.30 -6.90 -19.76
N LEU A 964 -5.80 -5.67 -19.70
CA LEU A 964 -5.81 -4.72 -20.80
C LEU A 964 -4.65 -3.74 -20.64
N HIS A 965 -4.03 -3.35 -21.76
CA HIS A 965 -2.83 -2.51 -21.77
C HIS A 965 -3.19 -1.09 -22.19
N PRO A 966 -2.83 -0.05 -21.41
CA PRO A 966 -3.09 1.34 -21.77
C PRO A 966 -2.37 1.76 -23.05
N VAL A 967 -3.10 2.23 -24.06
CA VAL A 967 -2.55 2.71 -25.33
C VAL A 967 -2.55 4.24 -25.38
N CYS A 968 -3.70 4.85 -25.08
CA CYS A 968 -3.87 6.29 -25.20
C CYS A 968 -4.75 6.82 -24.07
N PHE A 969 -4.41 8.00 -23.55
CA PHE A 969 -5.23 8.74 -22.61
C PHE A 969 -5.37 10.18 -23.12
N LYS A 970 -6.60 10.57 -23.47
CA LYS A 970 -6.94 11.93 -23.88
C LYS A 970 -8.02 12.49 -22.98
N THR A 971 -8.03 13.80 -22.82
CA THR A 971 -9.09 14.49 -22.08
C THR A 971 -9.72 15.56 -22.93
N PHE A 972 -11.03 15.69 -22.77
CA PHE A 972 -11.89 16.61 -23.49
C PHE A 972 -12.77 17.35 -22.50
N SER A 973 -13.33 18.49 -22.90
CA SER A 973 -14.13 19.34 -22.02
C SER A 973 -15.27 19.95 -22.81
N HIS A 974 -16.51 19.80 -22.34
CA HIS A 974 -17.73 20.17 -23.08
C HIS A 974 -18.34 21.42 -22.46
N CYS A 975 -18.85 22.32 -23.31
CA CYS A 975 -19.46 23.54 -22.81
C CYS A 975 -20.71 23.27 -21.94
N TYR A 976 -21.49 22.24 -22.30
CA TYR A 976 -22.66 21.78 -21.53
C TYR A 976 -22.32 21.45 -20.07
N TRP A 977 -21.31 20.61 -19.82
CA TRP A 977 -20.95 20.18 -18.46
C TRP A 977 -20.35 21.31 -17.61
N THR A 978 -19.66 22.26 -18.25
CA THR A 978 -19.22 23.50 -17.61
C THR A 978 -20.40 24.38 -17.21
N ALA A 979 -21.40 24.51 -18.08
CA ALA A 979 -22.64 25.22 -17.79
C ALA A 979 -23.42 24.56 -16.65
N MET A 980 -23.54 23.22 -16.66
CA MET A 980 -24.15 22.47 -15.56
C MET A 980 -23.46 22.73 -14.21
N SER A 981 -22.12 22.72 -14.17
CA SER A 981 -21.37 22.98 -12.94
C SER A 981 -21.54 24.42 -12.43
N LEU A 982 -21.59 25.40 -13.34
CA LEU A 982 -21.89 26.79 -13.01
C LEU A 982 -23.30 26.93 -12.41
N MET A 983 -24.28 26.26 -13.02
CA MET A 983 -25.65 26.27 -12.55
C MET A 983 -25.77 25.61 -11.19
N GLN A 984 -25.23 24.40 -11.00
CA GLN A 984 -25.21 23.68 -9.72
C GLN A 984 -24.60 24.52 -8.60
N ASN A 985 -23.51 25.21 -8.88
CA ASN A 985 -22.89 26.12 -7.92
C ASN A 985 -23.76 27.34 -7.59
N PHE A 986 -24.51 27.86 -8.57
CA PHE A 986 -25.42 29.00 -8.38
C PHE A 986 -26.62 28.63 -7.50
N ILE A 987 -27.28 27.51 -7.80
CA ILE A 987 -28.45 26.99 -7.06
C ILE A 987 -28.04 26.29 -5.75
N GLY A 988 -26.77 25.95 -5.59
CA GLY A 988 -26.28 25.21 -4.43
C GLY A 988 -26.77 23.77 -4.42
N LEU A 989 -26.63 23.05 -5.53
CA LEU A 989 -26.80 21.59 -5.56
C LEU A 989 -25.41 20.95 -5.60
N GLY A 990 -25.10 20.12 -4.60
CA GLY A 990 -23.86 19.36 -4.58
C GLY A 990 -24.01 18.13 -5.46
N GLY A 991 -23.13 17.96 -6.43
CA GLY A 991 -22.94 16.72 -7.18
C GLY A 991 -24.15 16.02 -7.79
N SER A 992 -25.30 16.67 -7.93
CA SER A 992 -26.54 16.10 -8.48
C SER A 992 -26.99 16.93 -9.68
N VAL A 993 -27.43 16.26 -10.75
CA VAL A 993 -27.66 16.86 -12.08
C VAL A 993 -29.13 16.66 -12.48
N SER A 994 -29.75 17.67 -13.11
CA SER A 994 -31.04 17.51 -13.80
C SER A 994 -30.82 17.05 -15.24
N HIS A 995 -31.71 16.22 -15.76
CA HIS A 995 -31.62 15.73 -17.13
C HIS A 995 -32.32 16.73 -18.06
N THR A 996 -31.56 17.28 -19.01
CA THR A 996 -31.93 18.36 -19.93
C THR A 996 -32.26 19.68 -19.24
N VAL A 997 -31.39 20.67 -19.45
CA VAL A 997 -31.56 22.01 -18.92
C VAL A 997 -31.27 22.98 -20.04
N ASP A 998 -32.20 23.91 -20.26
CA ASP A 998 -31.91 25.07 -21.08
C ASP A 998 -31.22 26.14 -20.22
N PHE A 999 -30.06 26.60 -20.68
CA PHE A 999 -29.26 27.59 -19.96
C PHE A 999 -29.58 28.99 -20.46
N ASP A 1000 -29.69 29.94 -19.54
CA ASP A 1000 -29.78 31.35 -19.90
C ASP A 1000 -28.53 31.84 -20.67
N HIS A 1001 -28.70 32.93 -21.43
CA HIS A 1001 -27.64 33.49 -22.26
C HIS A 1001 -26.37 33.88 -21.47
N PRO A 1002 -26.46 34.52 -20.29
CA PRO A 1002 -25.28 34.84 -19.47
C PRO A 1002 -24.46 33.62 -19.03
N LEU A 1003 -25.13 32.54 -18.62
CA LEU A 1003 -24.46 31.32 -18.16
C LEU A 1003 -23.81 30.58 -19.32
N ARG A 1004 -24.46 30.54 -20.50
CA ARG A 1004 -23.86 30.01 -21.74
C ARG A 1004 -22.56 30.73 -22.10
N LEU A 1005 -22.55 32.07 -22.08
CA LEU A 1005 -21.35 32.87 -22.37
C LEU A 1005 -20.22 32.57 -21.37
N ARG A 1006 -20.55 32.49 -20.07
CA ARG A 1006 -19.56 32.19 -19.03
C ARG A 1006 -18.98 30.78 -19.20
N ALA A 1007 -19.80 29.80 -19.56
CA ALA A 1007 -19.36 28.44 -19.85
C ALA A 1007 -18.42 28.40 -21.07
N GLN A 1008 -18.74 29.11 -22.15
CA GLN A 1008 -17.90 29.19 -23.35
C GLN A 1008 -16.50 29.75 -23.06
N ARG A 1009 -16.41 30.81 -22.23
CA ARG A 1009 -15.11 31.39 -21.85
C ARG A 1009 -14.24 30.43 -21.06
N ILE A 1010 -14.83 29.69 -20.11
CA ILE A 1010 -14.11 28.68 -19.33
C ILE A 1010 -13.68 27.53 -20.26
N ASN A 1011 -14.58 27.11 -21.15
CA ASN A 1011 -14.33 26.00 -22.05
C ASN A 1011 -13.22 26.28 -23.07
N PHE A 1012 -13.07 27.53 -23.53
CA PHE A 1012 -11.91 27.94 -24.33
C PHE A 1012 -10.58 27.59 -23.65
N TRP A 1013 -10.41 27.99 -22.38
CA TRP A 1013 -9.18 27.72 -21.62
C TRP A 1013 -9.01 26.23 -21.28
N GLN A 1014 -10.12 25.51 -21.09
CA GLN A 1014 -10.10 24.06 -20.94
C GLN A 1014 -9.52 23.38 -22.17
N GLN A 1015 -10.05 23.71 -23.36
CA GLN A 1015 -9.59 23.13 -24.61
C GLN A 1015 -8.15 23.53 -24.95
N PHE A 1016 -7.79 24.79 -24.71
CA PHE A 1016 -6.46 25.30 -25.05
C PHE A 1016 -5.36 24.77 -24.12
N PHE A 1017 -5.63 24.63 -22.82
CA PHE A 1017 -4.61 24.29 -21.82
C PHE A 1017 -4.89 22.99 -21.07
N TRP A 1018 -6.06 22.86 -20.42
CA TRP A 1018 -6.31 21.73 -19.51
C TRP A 1018 -6.38 20.38 -20.22
N ASN A 1019 -7.02 20.33 -21.38
CA ASN A 1019 -7.11 19.11 -22.20
C ASN A 1019 -5.72 18.61 -22.61
N ARG A 1020 -4.80 19.53 -22.97
CA ARG A 1020 -3.43 19.20 -23.40
C ARG A 1020 -2.57 18.61 -22.29
N ILE A 1021 -2.84 18.95 -21.03
CA ILE A 1021 -2.12 18.42 -19.87
C ILE A 1021 -2.86 17.26 -19.17
N GLY A 1022 -3.90 16.70 -19.81
CA GLY A 1022 -4.68 15.58 -19.27
C GLY A 1022 -5.55 15.96 -18.07
N LYS A 1023 -5.99 17.22 -18.00
CA LYS A 1023 -6.79 17.80 -16.92
C LYS A 1023 -8.16 18.32 -17.38
N GLY A 1024 -8.64 17.86 -18.54
CA GLY A 1024 -10.01 18.08 -19.00
C GLY A 1024 -11.05 17.32 -18.15
N ASP A 1025 -12.32 17.53 -18.46
CA ASP A 1025 -13.46 17.12 -17.62
C ASP A 1025 -13.87 15.67 -17.78
N TYR A 1026 -13.74 15.13 -18.98
CA TYR A 1026 -13.92 13.72 -19.29
C TYR A 1026 -12.73 13.22 -20.09
N CYS A 1027 -12.53 11.91 -20.08
CA CYS A 1027 -11.36 11.30 -20.67
C CYS A 1027 -11.73 10.11 -21.54
N PHE A 1028 -11.01 9.96 -22.64
CA PHE A 1028 -11.01 8.76 -23.47
C PHE A 1028 -9.76 7.98 -23.15
N PHE A 1029 -9.94 6.74 -22.75
CA PHE A 1029 -8.90 5.83 -22.37
C PHE A 1029 -8.96 4.59 -23.24
N VAL A 1030 -7.96 4.46 -24.12
CA VAL A 1030 -7.84 3.36 -25.07
C VAL A 1030 -6.96 2.30 -24.46
N MET A 1031 -7.43 1.07 -24.51
CA MET A 1031 -6.74 -0.11 -24.04
C MET A 1031 -6.74 -1.20 -25.12
N ARG A 1032 -5.75 -2.08 -25.09
CA ARG A 1032 -5.58 -3.19 -26.04
C ARG A 1032 -5.28 -4.49 -25.31
N ASP A 1033 -5.64 -5.62 -25.92
CA ASP A 1033 -5.22 -6.95 -25.47
C ASP A 1033 -3.86 -7.33 -26.05
N GLU A 1034 -2.85 -7.59 -25.20
CA GLU A 1034 -1.48 -7.94 -25.61
C GLU A 1034 -1.36 -9.36 -26.20
N GLU A 1035 -2.31 -10.28 -25.92
CA GLU A 1035 -2.23 -11.68 -26.38
C GLU A 1035 -2.68 -11.87 -27.85
N SER A 1036 -2.96 -10.78 -28.56
CA SER A 1036 -3.63 -10.81 -29.87
C SER A 1036 -2.76 -10.35 -31.04
N GLY A 1037 -1.45 -10.24 -30.83
CA GLY A 1037 -0.43 -9.89 -31.82
C GLY A 1037 0.23 -11.10 -32.48
#